data_AF-A0A967T4F9-F1
#
_entry.id   AF-A0A967T4F9-F1
#
_cell.length_a   1.000
_cell.length_b   1.000
_cell.length_c   1.000
_cell.angle_alpha   90.00
_cell.angle_beta   90.00
_cell.angle_gamma   90.00
#
_symmetry.space_group_name_H-M   'P 1'
#
loop_
_entity.id
_entity.type
_entity.pdbx_description
1 polymer ?
#
loop_
_entity_poly.entity_id
_entity_poly.type
_entity_poly.pdbx_seq_one_letter_code
_entity_poly.pdbx_strand_id
1 'polypeptide(L)'
;MKWLQGLFVYFFLAWFLPRVVLADVFFADSVEYRQPNDVPFIGQIWGDEFLNFMEADDGYRFVQGEDGYYYYAVLDAEGKLVPGNNKVAIDPPPAESYQLMPSYDYLDYIEQKREDARVLQQQALIWFKQKQSEARAQGRSVKLKIGILLAEFADWQHYTTDPSHPLGDYRPDGYYIDDFEKMFFSNKNNPNYNWYEPDPNPPSDPSPHPEGDKVFGSLHDYWWEVSRGAIDSVGALRVIGEVINPPNDTIPEVPQWIAYDSTMHYYDTNGGFVEEAIYKAKLNGWINYNDLNDPFDFQDFDRIVVVYSYFTPRDDHLWPAARSKNGKGIWWCGERDWQRFKHIGIHAHEFGHTIGLPDEYEPLPNGDYLMDFFDIMNGGAHNGPPGSASNVAYDRGQCPALISPYYRIDEYKWSNAIEIENDTTNLLVEYDYTNPKYYRVTTQSDTDKYFYIENRRRKNFDLWTPFDPSDTTQQGGWLLVWKVEKDLPSPVPVQRKLEFVPADGELNDNYYGNIWKSIWDFYPTSKYGLPALTQDLNDETFPSTNLSNGELSFVSINNIRKDSLNPKIMKVDINRNYGITYITGQETWSGDVYRTEFMIIVDSGGVLNIEPGSDIYIDRKDNSDYGAKIIVENGGTLNAMGTENEQILFHSEGITKYDWKGLVLENGGEINLEYCFFKHADTALKIENIDDKVFSNIEIDSCNVGIKFSGSDNMVSNSQFKYLATNLEFCGRRNVITECSFFGGKIIASYSDTLSEIRNSIFSNESMIILRDSSFFSIRENVFQASSIEFEKLEYIYGSQSTIVNNLMIGSQQGGIGIDLPRYAIINPSIINNTISNYEFGIYCRGNTSQPLIKNNILYLNEKTADENGGLYGEGSAIYNDIFNLDQPIGLDTT
;
A
#
# COMPACT_ATOMS: atom_id res chain seq x y z
N MET A 1 -42.49 24.53 43.41
CA MET A 1 -41.00 24.48 43.47
C MET A 1 -40.54 23.30 42.66
N LYS A 2 -39.44 23.45 41.90
CA LYS A 2 -38.90 22.56 40.85
C LYS A 2 -39.28 22.94 39.40
N TRP A 3 -39.14 24.22 39.08
CA TRP A 3 -38.79 24.72 37.75
C TRP A 3 -37.36 25.24 37.87
N LEU A 4 -36.35 24.42 37.55
CA LEU A 4 -34.92 24.78 37.38
C LEU A 4 -34.01 23.53 37.25
N GLN A 5 -34.35 22.57 36.37
CA GLN A 5 -33.45 21.44 36.05
C GLN A 5 -33.31 21.14 34.54
N GLY A 6 -33.84 21.99 33.65
CA GLY A 6 -33.85 21.74 32.20
C GLY A 6 -32.76 22.45 31.37
N LEU A 7 -31.80 23.14 31.99
CA LEU A 7 -30.88 24.05 31.28
C LEU A 7 -29.39 23.71 31.45
N PHE A 8 -29.04 22.61 32.13
CA PHE A 8 -27.65 22.21 32.38
C PHE A 8 -27.22 20.92 31.67
N VAL A 9 -28.10 20.30 30.88
CA VAL A 9 -27.80 19.04 30.16
C VAL A 9 -27.31 19.28 28.71
N TYR A 10 -27.51 20.48 28.15
CA TYR A 10 -27.12 20.79 26.76
C TYR A 10 -25.63 21.09 26.54
N PHE A 11 -24.82 21.29 27.60
CA PHE A 11 -23.40 21.65 27.46
C PHE A 11 -22.40 20.50 27.70
N PHE A 12 -22.88 19.29 28.04
CA PHE A 12 -22.01 18.13 28.30
C PHE A 12 -22.18 16.96 27.31
N LEU A 13 -23.10 17.07 26.35
CA LEU A 13 -23.37 16.03 25.33
C LEU A 13 -22.47 16.13 24.08
N ALA A 14 -21.68 17.19 23.92
CA ALA A 14 -20.84 17.41 22.74
C ALA A 14 -19.57 16.52 22.68
N TRP A 15 -19.31 15.66 23.69
CA TRP A 15 -18.03 14.91 23.80
C TRP A 15 -18.17 13.38 23.80
N PHE A 16 -19.37 12.81 23.63
CA PHE A 16 -19.57 11.35 23.59
C PHE A 16 -20.62 10.90 22.57
N LEU A 17 -20.57 11.43 21.34
CA LEU A 17 -21.35 10.85 20.24
C LEU A 17 -20.62 9.61 19.69
N PRO A 18 -21.25 8.41 19.69
CA PRO A 18 -20.75 7.29 18.90
C PRO A 18 -20.74 7.68 17.43
N ARG A 19 -19.55 7.61 16.83
CA ARG A 19 -19.24 8.18 15.51
C ARG A 19 -19.84 7.36 14.39
N VAL A 20 -20.24 8.09 13.35
CA VAL A 20 -20.89 7.58 12.13
C VAL A 20 -19.83 7.01 11.20
N VAL A 21 -20.06 5.82 10.65
CA VAL A 21 -19.43 5.40 9.39
C VAL A 21 -20.47 5.72 8.32
N LEU A 22 -20.19 6.75 7.53
CA LEU A 22 -21.05 7.19 6.44
C LEU A 22 -20.59 6.45 5.16
N ALA A 23 -21.52 6.01 4.31
CA ALA A 23 -21.17 5.40 3.04
C ALA A 23 -20.86 6.45 1.96
N ASP A 24 -20.03 6.07 1.00
CA ASP A 24 -19.73 6.67 -0.30
C ASP A 24 -18.64 7.79 -0.39
N VAL A 25 -17.85 7.69 -1.46
CA VAL A 25 -16.97 8.75 -1.99
C VAL A 25 -17.79 9.55 -2.99
N PHE A 26 -17.97 10.83 -2.71
CA PHE A 26 -18.69 11.73 -3.59
C PHE A 26 -17.84 12.03 -4.83
N PHE A 27 -18.03 11.22 -5.89
CA PHE A 27 -17.58 11.54 -7.23
C PHE A 27 -18.75 11.40 -8.19
N ALA A 28 -19.49 12.49 -8.37
CA ALA A 28 -20.47 12.56 -9.44
C ALA A 28 -19.77 12.92 -10.76
N ASP A 29 -20.20 12.31 -11.87
CA ASP A 29 -20.02 12.91 -13.20
C ASP A 29 -20.40 14.39 -13.15
N SER A 30 -19.87 15.23 -14.04
CA SER A 30 -20.27 16.64 -14.11
C SER A 30 -21.81 16.75 -14.19
N VAL A 31 -22.41 17.27 -13.12
CA VAL A 31 -23.86 17.43 -12.98
C VAL A 31 -24.23 18.84 -13.41
N GLU A 32 -25.32 18.97 -14.16
CA GLU A 32 -25.94 20.26 -14.40
C GLU A 32 -26.76 20.66 -13.17
N TYR A 33 -26.21 21.54 -12.34
CA TYR A 33 -26.90 22.16 -11.22
C TYR A 33 -27.77 23.32 -11.71
N ARG A 34 -28.84 23.61 -10.97
CA ARG A 34 -29.70 24.77 -11.20
C ARG A 34 -29.84 25.59 -9.93
N GLN A 35 -29.59 26.88 -10.05
CA GLN A 35 -29.96 27.83 -9.01
C GLN A 35 -31.49 27.84 -8.83
N PRO A 36 -32.03 28.24 -7.65
CA PRO A 36 -33.48 28.36 -7.43
C PRO A 36 -34.24 29.25 -8.42
N ASN A 37 -33.55 30.06 -9.21
CA ASN A 37 -34.10 30.89 -10.29
C ASN A 37 -33.94 30.25 -11.69
N ASP A 38 -33.70 28.93 -11.75
CA ASP A 38 -33.49 28.10 -12.94
C ASP A 38 -32.20 28.41 -13.75
N VAL A 39 -31.29 29.25 -13.25
CA VAL A 39 -29.99 29.49 -13.90
C VAL A 39 -29.12 28.22 -13.79
N PRO A 40 -28.72 27.60 -14.92
CA PRO A 40 -27.93 26.38 -14.91
C PRO A 40 -26.43 26.67 -14.77
N PHE A 41 -25.70 25.73 -14.17
CA PHE A 41 -24.24 25.68 -14.17
C PHE A 41 -23.76 24.24 -14.03
N ILE A 42 -22.52 23.94 -14.43
CA ILE A 42 -21.96 22.60 -14.36
C ILE A 42 -21.05 22.52 -13.14
N GLY A 43 -21.17 21.46 -12.36
CA GLY A 43 -20.33 21.21 -11.21
C GLY A 43 -20.09 19.73 -10.95
N GLN A 44 -19.15 19.45 -10.07
CA GLN A 44 -18.70 18.13 -9.68
C GLN A 44 -18.51 18.08 -8.16
N ILE A 45 -18.88 16.97 -7.53
CA ILE A 45 -18.57 16.72 -6.13
C ILE A 45 -17.29 15.88 -6.07
N TRP A 46 -16.47 16.17 -5.06
CA TRP A 46 -15.20 15.51 -4.76
C TRP A 46 -15.18 15.10 -3.29
N GLY A 47 -14.38 14.08 -2.97
CA GLY A 47 -14.02 13.71 -1.61
C GLY A 47 -14.79 12.50 -1.09
N ASP A 48 -14.67 12.22 0.20
CA ASP A 48 -15.22 11.05 0.87
C ASP A 48 -16.30 11.40 1.90
N GLU A 49 -16.72 10.40 2.67
CA GLU A 49 -17.73 10.55 3.71
C GLU A 49 -17.29 11.43 4.90
N PHE A 50 -15.98 11.70 5.01
CA PHE A 50 -15.40 12.54 6.06
C PHE A 50 -15.15 13.97 5.58
N LEU A 51 -14.79 14.13 4.31
CA LEU A 51 -14.56 15.41 3.66
C LEU A 51 -15.01 15.36 2.20
N ASN A 52 -16.05 16.10 1.88
CA ASN A 52 -16.48 16.37 0.51
C ASN A 52 -16.54 17.86 0.20
N PHE A 53 -16.44 18.20 -1.08
CA PHE A 53 -16.54 19.56 -1.58
C PHE A 53 -16.99 19.58 -3.04
N MET A 54 -17.63 20.67 -3.47
CA MET A 54 -18.09 20.83 -4.84
C MET A 54 -17.18 21.77 -5.63
N GLU A 55 -16.92 21.47 -6.90
CA GLU A 55 -16.14 22.25 -7.86
C GLU A 55 -16.99 22.56 -9.08
N ALA A 56 -17.06 23.82 -9.49
CA ALA A 56 -17.60 24.18 -10.80
C ALA A 56 -16.60 23.79 -11.90
N ASP A 57 -17.06 23.66 -13.14
CA ASP A 57 -16.24 23.26 -14.30
C ASP A 57 -15.06 24.22 -14.60
N ASP A 58 -15.09 25.42 -14.02
CA ASP A 58 -14.05 26.44 -14.06
C ASP A 58 -13.07 26.40 -12.87
N GLY A 59 -13.16 25.37 -12.01
CA GLY A 59 -12.23 25.11 -10.91
C GLY A 59 -12.55 25.82 -9.60
N TYR A 60 -13.66 26.54 -9.50
CA TYR A 60 -14.07 27.26 -8.29
C TYR A 60 -14.90 26.38 -7.35
N ARG A 61 -14.63 26.46 -6.04
CA ARG A 61 -15.39 25.71 -5.04
C ARG A 61 -16.74 26.35 -4.77
N PHE A 62 -17.78 25.54 -4.57
CA PHE A 62 -19.10 26.07 -4.19
C PHE A 62 -19.78 25.25 -3.09
N VAL A 63 -20.71 25.90 -2.38
CA VAL A 63 -21.52 25.33 -1.30
C VAL A 63 -22.93 25.90 -1.41
N GLN A 64 -23.95 25.08 -1.17
CA GLN A 64 -25.35 25.54 -1.11
C GLN A 64 -25.62 26.24 0.23
N GLY A 65 -26.27 27.40 0.19
CA GLY A 65 -26.73 28.13 1.38
C GLY A 65 -28.09 27.66 1.87
N GLU A 66 -28.45 28.06 3.10
CA GLU A 66 -29.75 27.74 3.72
C GLU A 66 -30.97 28.25 2.92
N ASP A 67 -30.76 29.21 2.02
CA ASP A 67 -31.79 29.75 1.12
C ASP A 67 -31.95 28.94 -0.18
N GLY A 68 -31.23 27.82 -0.32
CA GLY A 68 -31.21 26.94 -1.48
C GLY A 68 -30.37 27.43 -2.65
N TYR A 69 -29.72 28.60 -2.56
CA TYR A 69 -28.82 29.08 -3.62
C TYR A 69 -27.42 28.48 -3.47
N TYR A 70 -26.73 28.25 -4.59
CA TYR A 70 -25.31 27.85 -4.60
C TYR A 70 -24.42 29.08 -4.63
N TYR A 71 -23.48 29.16 -3.67
CA TYR A 71 -22.53 30.25 -3.53
C TYR A 71 -21.10 29.74 -3.71
N TYR A 72 -20.23 30.58 -4.26
CA TYR A 72 -18.78 30.33 -4.22
C TYR A 72 -18.32 30.22 -2.76
N ALA A 73 -17.55 29.18 -2.48
CA ALA A 73 -17.15 28.81 -1.13
C ALA A 73 -16.11 29.78 -0.55
N VAL A 74 -16.20 30.00 0.76
CA VAL A 74 -15.19 30.67 1.59
C VAL A 74 -14.88 29.80 2.80
N LEU A 75 -13.82 30.13 3.56
CA LEU A 75 -13.52 29.44 4.81
C LEU A 75 -14.20 30.14 6.00
N ASP A 76 -14.81 29.37 6.90
CA ASP A 76 -15.26 29.86 8.20
C ASP A 76 -14.09 29.97 9.20
N ALA A 77 -14.40 30.30 10.47
CA ALA A 77 -13.39 30.47 11.51
C ALA A 77 -12.68 29.16 11.89
N GLU A 78 -13.33 28.03 11.62
CA GLU A 78 -12.85 26.68 11.84
C GLU A 78 -12.10 26.12 10.61
N GLY A 79 -12.10 26.86 9.50
CA GLY A 79 -11.43 26.49 8.26
C GLY A 79 -12.19 25.48 7.40
N LYS A 80 -13.51 25.34 7.60
CA LYS A 80 -14.41 24.56 6.76
C LYS A 80 -14.90 25.41 5.58
N LEU A 81 -15.19 24.77 4.44
CA LEU A 81 -15.87 25.40 3.31
C LEU A 81 -17.33 25.73 3.68
N VAL A 82 -17.70 27.00 3.54
CA VAL A 82 -19.05 27.53 3.78
C VAL A 82 -19.50 28.44 2.64
N PRO A 83 -20.81 28.72 2.49
CA PRO A 83 -21.32 29.65 1.48
C PRO A 83 -20.73 31.05 1.64
N GLY A 84 -20.17 31.60 0.56
CA GLY A 84 -19.74 33.00 0.48
C GLY A 84 -20.89 33.95 0.14
N ASN A 85 -20.56 35.14 -0.38
CA ASN A 85 -21.56 36.16 -0.74
C ASN A 85 -21.98 36.12 -2.23
N ASN A 86 -21.21 35.44 -3.08
CA ASN A 86 -21.38 35.48 -4.53
C ASN A 86 -22.02 34.18 -5.02
N LYS A 87 -23.12 34.28 -5.76
CA LYS A 87 -23.84 33.13 -6.31
C LYS A 87 -23.18 32.60 -7.58
N VAL A 88 -23.03 31.28 -7.68
CA VAL A 88 -22.44 30.62 -8.85
C VAL A 88 -23.27 30.91 -10.11
N ALA A 89 -22.60 31.19 -11.23
CA ALA A 89 -23.20 31.57 -12.52
C ALA A 89 -24.11 32.82 -12.53
N ILE A 90 -24.23 33.53 -11.40
CA ILE A 90 -25.00 34.79 -11.28
C ILE A 90 -24.06 35.96 -10.98
N ASP A 91 -23.17 35.80 -10.02
CA ASP A 91 -22.19 36.81 -9.61
C ASP A 91 -20.78 36.44 -10.10
N PRO A 92 -19.85 37.41 -10.21
CA PRO A 92 -18.47 37.12 -10.57
C PRO A 92 -17.79 36.19 -9.54
N PRO A 93 -17.02 35.17 -9.97
CA PRO A 93 -16.33 34.27 -9.05
C PRO A 93 -15.26 35.01 -8.24
N PRO A 94 -15.24 34.89 -6.89
CA PRO A 94 -14.20 35.49 -6.07
C PRO A 94 -12.91 34.67 -6.17
N ALA A 95 -11.76 35.34 -6.29
CA ALA A 95 -10.47 34.67 -6.50
C ALA A 95 -10.10 33.69 -5.37
N GLU A 96 -10.52 33.97 -4.14
CA GLU A 96 -10.30 33.13 -2.96
C GLU A 96 -11.01 31.77 -3.00
N SER A 97 -11.98 31.58 -3.88
CA SER A 97 -12.73 30.33 -4.03
C SER A 97 -12.10 29.36 -5.04
N TYR A 98 -11.17 29.85 -5.88
CA TYR A 98 -10.52 29.02 -6.91
C TYR A 98 -9.68 27.92 -6.26
N GLN A 99 -10.03 26.65 -6.52
CA GLN A 99 -9.39 25.46 -5.94
C GLN A 99 -9.20 25.54 -4.42
N LEU A 100 -10.11 26.24 -3.73
CA LEU A 100 -10.04 26.42 -2.28
C LEU A 100 -10.08 25.05 -1.60
N MET A 101 -9.24 24.88 -0.58
CA MET A 101 -9.22 23.70 0.27
C MET A 101 -9.52 24.11 1.71
N PRO A 102 -10.07 23.20 2.54
CA PRO A 102 -10.14 23.42 3.97
C PRO A 102 -8.77 23.74 4.60
N SER A 103 -8.77 24.36 5.77
CA SER A 103 -7.53 24.63 6.50
C SER A 103 -6.83 23.33 6.93
N TYR A 104 -5.52 23.39 7.17
CA TYR A 104 -4.77 22.25 7.70
C TYR A 104 -5.35 21.75 9.04
N ASP A 105 -5.76 22.65 9.94
CA ASP A 105 -6.36 22.28 11.23
C ASP A 105 -7.68 21.51 11.04
N TYR A 106 -8.47 21.88 10.02
CA TYR A 106 -9.70 21.16 9.67
C TYR A 106 -9.39 19.79 9.07
N LEU A 107 -8.38 19.70 8.20
CA LEU A 107 -7.93 18.42 7.64
C LEU A 107 -7.42 17.47 8.73
N ASP A 108 -6.66 17.95 9.72
CA ASP A 108 -6.23 17.16 10.88
C ASP A 108 -7.42 16.65 11.70
N TYR A 109 -8.46 17.48 11.86
CA TYR A 109 -9.71 17.07 12.51
C TYR A 109 -10.45 15.98 11.71
N ILE A 110 -10.46 16.06 10.38
CA ILE A 110 -11.00 15.03 9.49
C ILE A 110 -10.20 13.74 9.60
N GLU A 111 -8.87 13.79 9.61
CA GLU A 111 -8.01 12.61 9.82
C GLU A 111 -8.28 11.93 11.17
N GLN A 112 -8.45 12.72 12.24
CA GLN A 112 -8.83 12.17 13.53
C GLN A 112 -10.21 11.47 13.46
N LYS A 113 -11.15 11.99 12.67
CA LYS A 113 -12.44 11.30 12.44
C LYS A 113 -12.27 9.98 11.70
N ARG A 114 -11.47 9.96 10.63
CA ARG A 114 -11.13 8.75 9.87
C ARG A 114 -10.52 7.70 10.79
N GLU A 115 -9.57 8.08 11.63
CA GLU A 115 -8.92 7.16 12.55
C GLU A 115 -9.88 6.59 13.59
N ASP A 116 -10.74 7.41 14.18
CA ASP A 116 -11.72 6.93 15.13
C ASP A 116 -12.78 6.02 14.48
N ALA A 117 -13.13 6.25 13.21
CA ALA A 117 -13.97 5.34 12.43
C ALA A 117 -13.29 3.99 12.18
N ARG A 118 -11.99 3.99 11.82
CA ARG A 118 -11.17 2.76 11.69
C ARG A 118 -11.14 1.96 12.99
N VAL A 119 -10.99 2.63 14.14
CA VAL A 119 -11.02 1.97 15.46
C VAL A 119 -12.37 1.27 15.70
N LEU A 120 -13.49 1.93 15.40
CA LEU A 120 -14.83 1.34 15.57
C LEU A 120 -15.08 0.17 14.61
N GLN A 121 -14.64 0.29 13.37
CA GLN A 121 -14.70 -0.78 12.37
C GLN A 121 -13.88 -2.00 12.83
N GLN A 122 -12.66 -1.78 13.33
CA GLN A 122 -11.82 -2.84 13.90
C GLN A 122 -12.47 -3.50 15.13
N GLN A 123 -13.12 -2.74 16.00
CA GLN A 123 -13.86 -3.30 17.14
C GLN A 123 -15.02 -4.19 16.68
N ALA A 124 -15.78 -3.78 15.66
CA ALA A 124 -16.86 -4.58 15.08
C ALA A 124 -16.32 -5.88 14.47
N LEU A 125 -15.19 -5.81 13.76
CA LEU A 125 -14.50 -6.95 13.16
C LEU A 125 -14.05 -7.96 14.24
N ILE A 126 -13.36 -7.48 15.28
CA ILE A 126 -12.89 -8.31 16.40
C ILE A 126 -14.08 -9.00 17.09
N TRP A 127 -15.14 -8.23 17.39
CA TRP A 127 -16.33 -8.76 18.02
C TRP A 127 -16.99 -9.87 17.16
N PHE A 128 -17.13 -9.65 15.86
CA PHE A 128 -17.79 -10.62 15.00
C PHE A 128 -16.97 -11.90 14.86
N LYS A 129 -15.64 -11.78 14.72
CA LYS A 129 -14.71 -12.92 14.73
C LYS A 129 -14.81 -13.73 16.03
N GLN A 130 -14.97 -13.07 17.17
CA GLN A 130 -15.21 -13.75 18.45
C GLN A 130 -16.55 -14.52 18.44
N LYS A 131 -17.65 -13.86 18.06
CA LYS A 131 -18.99 -14.50 17.98
C LYS A 131 -19.00 -15.70 17.03
N GLN A 132 -18.23 -15.60 15.95
CA GLN A 132 -18.03 -16.67 14.99
C GLN A 132 -17.21 -17.83 15.57
N SER A 133 -16.11 -17.54 16.27
CA SER A 133 -15.30 -18.55 16.96
C SER A 133 -16.13 -19.34 17.99
N GLU A 134 -16.96 -18.64 18.78
CA GLU A 134 -17.87 -19.26 19.75
C GLU A 134 -18.92 -20.17 19.07
N ALA A 135 -19.48 -19.73 17.93
CA ALA A 135 -20.40 -20.55 17.15
C ALA A 135 -19.71 -21.79 16.57
N ARG A 136 -18.47 -21.65 16.08
CA ARG A 136 -17.66 -22.76 15.56
C ARG A 136 -17.33 -23.79 16.64
N ALA A 137 -16.92 -23.34 17.82
CA ALA A 137 -16.65 -24.21 18.97
C ALA A 137 -17.88 -25.04 19.39
N GLN A 138 -19.08 -24.56 19.07
CA GLN A 138 -20.37 -25.20 19.35
C GLN A 138 -20.97 -25.94 18.14
N GLY A 139 -20.26 -26.01 17.01
CA GLY A 139 -20.73 -26.70 15.81
C GLY A 139 -22.00 -26.09 15.19
N ARG A 140 -22.21 -24.78 15.30
CA ARG A 140 -23.43 -24.10 14.82
C ARG A 140 -23.13 -22.89 13.95
N SER A 141 -24.16 -22.38 13.26
CA SER A 141 -24.12 -21.10 12.57
C SER A 141 -24.10 -19.92 13.56
N VAL A 142 -23.54 -18.79 13.14
CA VAL A 142 -23.74 -17.49 13.79
C VAL A 142 -25.16 -17.04 13.46
N LYS A 143 -25.94 -16.67 14.47
CA LYS A 143 -27.26 -16.06 14.29
C LYS A 143 -27.20 -14.62 14.77
N LEU A 144 -27.57 -13.68 13.90
CA LEU A 144 -27.76 -12.28 14.26
C LEU A 144 -29.25 -11.94 14.12
N LYS A 145 -29.85 -11.45 15.21
CA LYS A 145 -31.23 -10.99 15.20
C LYS A 145 -31.30 -9.50 14.86
N ILE A 146 -32.06 -9.14 13.83
CA ILE A 146 -32.27 -7.78 13.32
C ILE A 146 -33.68 -7.34 13.69
N GLY A 147 -33.82 -6.11 14.20
CA GLY A 147 -35.11 -5.45 14.34
C GLY A 147 -35.25 -4.34 13.30
N ILE A 148 -36.35 -4.33 12.55
CA ILE A 148 -36.62 -3.29 11.55
C ILE A 148 -37.52 -2.24 12.18
N LEU A 149 -37.01 -1.03 12.36
CA LEU A 149 -37.73 0.11 12.92
C LEU A 149 -38.08 1.10 11.82
N LEU A 150 -39.38 1.36 11.65
CA LEU A 150 -39.93 2.21 10.61
C LEU A 150 -40.30 3.58 11.20
N ALA A 151 -39.77 4.66 10.61
CA ALA A 151 -39.97 6.03 11.07
C ALA A 151 -40.23 7.02 9.91
N GLU A 152 -41.06 8.03 10.12
CA GLU A 152 -41.47 8.98 9.10
C GLU A 152 -41.22 10.42 9.53
N PHE A 153 -40.91 11.29 8.58
CA PHE A 153 -40.64 12.70 8.85
C PHE A 153 -41.93 13.54 8.83
N ALA A 154 -41.85 14.74 9.41
CA ALA A 154 -42.99 15.65 9.43
C ALA A 154 -43.37 16.15 8.01
N ASP A 155 -42.39 16.24 7.11
CA ASP A 155 -42.53 16.70 5.71
C ASP A 155 -42.64 15.54 4.70
N TRP A 156 -42.13 14.36 5.06
CA TRP A 156 -42.17 13.18 4.21
C TRP A 156 -42.80 12.01 4.95
N GLN A 157 -43.97 11.58 4.47
CA GLN A 157 -44.72 10.47 5.07
C GLN A 157 -44.53 9.18 4.27
N HIS A 158 -44.76 8.04 4.92
CA HIS A 158 -44.69 6.69 4.30
C HIS A 158 -45.78 6.44 3.24
N TYR A 159 -46.84 7.26 3.24
CA TYR A 159 -47.93 7.23 2.28
C TYR A 159 -47.95 8.52 1.46
N THR A 160 -48.67 8.49 0.34
CA THR A 160 -48.86 9.66 -0.51
C THR A 160 -50.33 9.78 -0.91
N THR A 161 -50.82 11.02 -0.94
CA THR A 161 -52.14 11.35 -1.45
C THR A 161 -52.10 11.79 -2.92
N ASP A 162 -50.91 11.85 -3.52
CA ASP A 162 -50.71 12.16 -4.93
C ASP A 162 -51.04 10.92 -5.78
N PRO A 163 -52.15 10.94 -6.55
CA PRO A 163 -52.53 9.83 -7.42
C PRO A 163 -51.58 9.64 -8.61
N SER A 164 -50.67 10.58 -8.89
CA SER A 164 -49.64 10.43 -9.92
C SER A 164 -48.38 9.70 -9.43
N HIS A 165 -48.25 9.51 -8.11
CA HIS A 165 -47.15 8.77 -7.51
C HIS A 165 -47.42 7.24 -7.61
N PRO A 166 -46.42 6.40 -7.94
CA PRO A 166 -46.60 4.94 -8.06
C PRO A 166 -47.31 4.26 -6.86
N LEU A 167 -46.99 4.70 -5.64
CA LEU A 167 -47.72 4.32 -4.42
C LEU A 167 -49.21 4.70 -4.41
N GLY A 168 -49.60 5.86 -4.96
CA GLY A 168 -50.96 6.39 -4.92
C GLY A 168 -51.99 5.52 -5.66
N ASP A 169 -51.56 4.76 -6.66
CA ASP A 169 -52.41 3.84 -7.43
C ASP A 169 -52.46 2.40 -6.89
N TYR A 170 -51.43 1.94 -6.16
CA TYR A 170 -51.25 0.51 -5.79
C TYR A 170 -51.13 0.23 -4.27
N ARG A 171 -50.64 1.19 -3.48
CA ARG A 171 -50.37 1.10 -2.03
C ARG A 171 -50.64 2.47 -1.37
N PRO A 172 -51.90 2.96 -1.35
CA PRO A 172 -52.22 4.32 -0.91
C PRO A 172 -51.94 4.57 0.59
N ASP A 173 -51.86 3.51 1.39
CA ASP A 173 -51.57 3.55 2.83
C ASP A 173 -50.10 3.21 3.15
N GLY A 174 -49.23 3.14 2.13
CA GLY A 174 -47.81 2.77 2.26
C GLY A 174 -47.52 1.26 2.17
N TYR A 175 -46.25 0.89 2.38
CA TYR A 175 -45.78 -0.50 2.32
C TYR A 175 -46.18 -1.31 3.55
N TYR A 176 -46.34 -2.62 3.37
CA TYR A 176 -46.77 -3.53 4.43
C TYR A 176 -45.59 -4.05 5.25
N ILE A 177 -45.85 -4.48 6.48
CA ILE A 177 -44.88 -5.18 7.36
C ILE A 177 -44.21 -6.31 6.57
N ASP A 178 -45.01 -7.09 5.87
CA ASP A 178 -44.63 -8.23 5.06
C ASP A 178 -43.64 -7.88 3.94
N ASP A 179 -43.69 -6.66 3.37
CA ASP A 179 -42.79 -6.23 2.30
C ASP A 179 -41.36 -6.07 2.84
N PHE A 180 -41.21 -5.43 4.00
CA PHE A 180 -39.93 -5.29 4.69
C PHE A 180 -39.41 -6.63 5.20
N GLU A 181 -40.25 -7.45 5.84
CA GLU A 181 -39.82 -8.75 6.34
C GLU A 181 -39.34 -9.68 5.23
N LYS A 182 -39.99 -9.67 4.07
CA LYS A 182 -39.57 -10.47 2.90
C LYS A 182 -38.25 -9.98 2.30
N MET A 183 -38.01 -8.67 2.25
CA MET A 183 -36.74 -8.11 1.78
C MET A 183 -35.56 -8.49 2.69
N PHE A 184 -35.78 -8.50 4.01
CA PHE A 184 -34.72 -8.81 4.97
C PHE A 184 -34.55 -10.30 5.26
N PHE A 185 -35.64 -11.07 5.26
CA PHE A 185 -35.67 -12.43 5.79
C PHE A 185 -36.42 -13.39 4.85
N SER A 186 -35.74 -14.44 4.42
CA SER A 186 -36.40 -15.66 3.91
C SER A 186 -37.18 -16.34 5.06
N ASN A 187 -38.44 -16.71 4.82
CA ASN A 187 -39.42 -16.92 5.91
C ASN A 187 -39.04 -18.07 6.88
N LYS A 188 -38.99 -17.77 8.18
CA LYS A 188 -38.67 -18.68 9.31
C LYS A 188 -39.62 -19.89 9.45
N ASN A 189 -40.84 -19.83 8.90
CA ASN A 189 -41.90 -20.83 9.14
C ASN A 189 -42.63 -21.31 7.87
N ASN A 190 -42.28 -20.82 6.67
CA ASN A 190 -42.94 -21.23 5.44
C ASN A 190 -41.93 -21.62 4.34
N PRO A 191 -41.76 -22.91 4.01
CA PRO A 191 -40.81 -23.38 3.01
C PRO A 191 -41.15 -22.95 1.56
N ASN A 192 -42.32 -22.32 1.33
CA ASN A 192 -42.71 -21.78 0.02
C ASN A 192 -42.31 -20.31 -0.18
N TYR A 193 -41.77 -19.62 0.85
CA TYR A 193 -41.22 -18.27 0.74
C TYR A 193 -39.69 -18.32 0.80
N ASN A 194 -39.10 -19.08 -0.11
CA ASN A 194 -37.69 -18.95 -0.45
C ASN A 194 -37.58 -17.88 -1.53
N TRP A 195 -37.01 -16.73 -1.21
CA TRP A 195 -36.58 -15.77 -2.23
C TRP A 195 -35.38 -16.37 -2.95
N TYR A 196 -35.62 -17.19 -3.96
CA TYR A 196 -34.61 -17.56 -4.94
C TYR A 196 -35.29 -18.11 -6.18
N GLU A 197 -35.29 -17.36 -7.28
CA GLU A 197 -35.37 -17.99 -8.60
C GLU A 197 -34.31 -17.41 -9.54
N PRO A 198 -33.25 -18.18 -9.85
CA PRO A 198 -32.23 -17.87 -10.85
C PRO A 198 -32.76 -17.96 -12.27
N ASP A 199 -34.08 -18.05 -12.45
CA ASP A 199 -34.66 -18.05 -13.77
C ASP A 199 -34.79 -16.60 -14.24
N PRO A 200 -34.03 -16.18 -15.26
CA PRO A 200 -34.22 -14.86 -15.89
C PRO A 200 -35.63 -14.65 -16.44
N ASN A 201 -36.38 -15.73 -16.68
CA ASN A 201 -37.73 -15.81 -17.21
C ASN A 201 -38.63 -16.62 -16.27
N PRO A 202 -39.01 -16.08 -15.09
CA PRO A 202 -39.73 -16.84 -14.09
C PRO A 202 -41.05 -17.40 -14.64
N PRO A 203 -41.58 -18.49 -14.05
CA PRO A 203 -42.97 -18.88 -14.25
C PRO A 203 -43.90 -17.69 -13.97
N SER A 204 -45.15 -17.76 -14.39
CA SER A 204 -46.16 -16.68 -14.27
C SER A 204 -46.53 -16.25 -12.82
N ASP A 205 -45.69 -16.52 -11.82
CA ASP A 205 -45.88 -16.17 -10.42
C ASP A 205 -45.55 -14.68 -10.19
N PRO A 206 -46.30 -13.97 -9.33
CA PRO A 206 -46.02 -12.57 -9.04
C PRO A 206 -44.76 -12.44 -8.18
N SER A 207 -43.87 -11.53 -8.57
CA SER A 207 -42.70 -11.19 -7.76
C SER A 207 -43.12 -10.80 -6.33
N PRO A 208 -42.35 -11.19 -5.29
CA PRO A 208 -42.63 -10.79 -3.91
C PRO A 208 -42.29 -9.32 -3.62
N HIS A 209 -41.69 -8.60 -4.58
CA HIS A 209 -41.51 -7.15 -4.50
C HIS A 209 -42.86 -6.44 -4.66
N PRO A 210 -43.19 -5.42 -3.84
CA PRO A 210 -44.52 -4.80 -3.85
C PRO A 210 -44.93 -4.22 -5.21
N GLU A 211 -43.99 -3.70 -6.00
CA GLU A 211 -44.21 -3.18 -7.35
C GLU A 211 -43.84 -4.15 -8.49
N GLY A 212 -43.62 -5.43 -8.18
CA GLY A 212 -43.39 -6.48 -9.18
C GLY A 212 -41.99 -6.54 -9.80
N ASP A 213 -41.02 -5.80 -9.27
CA ASP A 213 -39.62 -5.84 -9.74
C ASP A 213 -39.00 -7.23 -9.54
N LYS A 214 -38.04 -7.62 -10.40
CA LYS A 214 -37.30 -8.88 -10.21
C LYS A 214 -36.46 -8.83 -8.93
N VAL A 215 -36.40 -9.94 -8.20
CA VAL A 215 -35.61 -10.09 -6.97
C VAL A 215 -34.76 -11.35 -7.04
N PHE A 216 -33.58 -11.33 -6.42
CA PHE A 216 -32.60 -12.43 -6.50
C PHE A 216 -32.35 -13.11 -5.15
N GLY A 217 -32.87 -12.53 -4.06
CA GLY A 217 -32.82 -13.06 -2.71
C GLY A 217 -33.08 -11.97 -1.67
N SER A 218 -33.20 -12.36 -0.40
CA SER A 218 -33.29 -11.44 0.74
C SER A 218 -31.91 -11.08 1.32
N LEU A 219 -31.84 -10.14 2.27
CA LEU A 219 -30.61 -9.88 3.03
C LEU A 219 -30.08 -11.16 3.69
N HIS A 220 -30.97 -12.02 4.21
CA HIS A 220 -30.59 -13.32 4.74
C HIS A 220 -29.90 -14.19 3.68
N ASP A 221 -30.49 -14.31 2.50
CA ASP A 221 -29.98 -15.17 1.43
C ASP A 221 -28.61 -14.70 0.95
N TYR A 222 -28.41 -13.37 0.83
CA TYR A 222 -27.13 -12.78 0.47
C TYR A 222 -26.03 -13.15 1.47
N TRP A 223 -26.21 -12.81 2.75
CA TRP A 223 -25.19 -13.09 3.77
C TRP A 223 -25.02 -14.58 4.06
N TRP A 224 -26.07 -15.38 3.83
CA TRP A 224 -25.96 -16.82 3.82
C TRP A 224 -25.07 -17.29 2.66
N GLU A 225 -25.24 -16.76 1.45
CA GLU A 225 -24.38 -17.10 0.32
C GLU A 225 -22.92 -16.66 0.49
N VAL A 226 -22.70 -15.44 0.96
CA VAL A 226 -21.34 -14.94 1.21
C VAL A 226 -20.60 -15.84 2.21
N SER A 227 -21.31 -16.28 3.26
CA SER A 227 -20.72 -17.06 4.36
C SER A 227 -20.81 -18.59 4.21
N ARG A 228 -21.57 -19.11 3.23
CA ARG A 228 -21.66 -20.55 2.95
C ARG A 228 -20.43 -21.02 2.15
N GLY A 229 -19.38 -21.33 2.88
CA GLY A 229 -18.15 -21.97 2.39
C GLY A 229 -17.33 -22.62 3.51
N ALA A 230 -17.72 -22.38 4.77
CA ALA A 230 -17.21 -23.10 5.91
C ALA A 230 -17.75 -24.53 5.87
N ILE A 231 -16.83 -25.50 5.82
CA ILE A 231 -17.09 -26.93 6.00
C ILE A 231 -18.22 -27.11 7.04
N ASP A 232 -19.29 -27.80 6.64
CA ASP A 232 -20.41 -28.20 7.50
C ASP A 232 -21.35 -27.09 8.06
N SER A 233 -21.48 -25.92 7.40
CA SER A 233 -22.36 -24.81 7.86
C SER A 233 -22.01 -24.22 9.23
N VAL A 234 -20.83 -24.57 9.76
CA VAL A 234 -20.35 -24.21 11.10
C VAL A 234 -19.68 -22.83 11.03
N GLY A 235 -20.19 -21.86 11.76
CA GLY A 235 -19.73 -20.46 11.72
C GLY A 235 -20.29 -19.60 10.57
N ALA A 236 -21.11 -20.17 9.68
CA ALA A 236 -21.82 -19.40 8.64
C ALA A 236 -22.82 -18.41 9.28
N LEU A 237 -23.07 -17.28 8.62
CA LEU A 237 -23.92 -16.21 9.11
C LEU A 237 -25.37 -16.42 8.70
N ARG A 238 -26.27 -16.42 9.69
CA ARG A 238 -27.72 -16.41 9.50
C ARG A 238 -28.31 -15.14 10.11
N VAL A 239 -28.95 -14.36 9.26
CA VAL A 239 -29.72 -13.19 9.65
C VAL A 239 -31.17 -13.60 9.93
N ILE A 240 -31.73 -13.20 11.07
CA ILE A 240 -33.14 -13.42 11.38
C ILE A 240 -33.71 -12.16 11.98
N GLY A 241 -35.02 -11.99 12.01
CA GLY A 241 -35.59 -10.79 12.61
C GLY A 241 -37.08 -10.66 12.43
N GLU A 242 -37.56 -9.45 12.69
CA GLU A 242 -38.95 -9.03 12.58
C GLU A 242 -39.02 -7.49 12.48
N VAL A 243 -40.13 -6.98 11.97
CA VAL A 243 -40.46 -5.56 12.11
C VAL A 243 -40.83 -5.26 13.56
N ILE A 244 -40.23 -4.22 14.12
CA ILE A 244 -40.44 -3.77 15.50
C ILE A 244 -41.81 -3.08 15.64
N ASN A 245 -42.20 -2.31 14.62
CA ASN A 245 -43.45 -1.55 14.62
C ASN A 245 -44.65 -2.50 14.69
N PRO A 246 -45.60 -2.28 15.60
CA PRO A 246 -46.81 -3.10 15.64
C PRO A 246 -47.70 -2.82 14.41
N PRO A 247 -48.62 -3.75 14.09
CA PRO A 247 -49.71 -3.52 13.14
C PRO A 247 -50.49 -2.23 13.44
N ASN A 248 -50.88 -1.51 12.40
CA ASN A 248 -51.78 -0.38 12.51
C ASN A 248 -53.18 -0.85 12.96
N ASP A 249 -53.82 -0.09 13.85
CA ASP A 249 -55.13 -0.43 14.42
C ASP A 249 -56.26 -0.55 13.38
N THR A 250 -56.12 0.11 12.23
CA THR A 250 -57.14 0.18 11.17
C THR A 250 -56.83 -0.73 9.98
N ILE A 251 -55.56 -0.82 9.58
CA ILE A 251 -55.08 -1.66 8.47
C ILE A 251 -53.92 -2.53 8.99
N PRO A 252 -54.19 -3.73 9.53
CA PRO A 252 -53.20 -4.52 10.25
C PRO A 252 -51.94 -4.90 9.45
N GLU A 253 -52.02 -4.90 8.12
CA GLU A 253 -50.89 -5.16 7.22
C GLU A 253 -49.89 -4.00 7.18
N VAL A 254 -50.35 -2.77 7.46
CA VAL A 254 -49.53 -1.55 7.48
C VAL A 254 -48.94 -1.39 8.88
N PRO A 255 -47.64 -1.06 9.02
CA PRO A 255 -47.03 -0.82 10.32
C PRO A 255 -47.43 0.53 10.92
N GLN A 256 -47.44 0.62 12.24
CA GLN A 256 -47.52 1.91 12.94
C GLN A 256 -46.15 2.61 12.91
N TRP A 257 -45.96 3.54 11.96
CA TRP A 257 -44.72 4.31 11.81
C TRP A 257 -44.46 5.25 13.01
N ILE A 258 -43.19 5.43 13.35
CA ILE A 258 -42.77 6.46 14.32
C ILE A 258 -42.73 7.81 13.60
N ALA A 259 -43.57 8.75 14.01
CA ALA A 259 -43.45 10.13 13.53
C ALA A 259 -42.28 10.84 14.22
N TYR A 260 -41.36 11.39 13.44
CA TYR A 260 -40.32 12.31 13.90
C TYR A 260 -40.90 13.68 14.28
N ASP A 261 -40.21 14.39 15.18
CA ASP A 261 -40.63 15.71 15.65
C ASP A 261 -40.30 16.83 14.65
N SER A 262 -39.49 16.57 13.62
CA SER A 262 -39.04 17.56 12.64
C SER A 262 -38.91 17.02 11.22
N THR A 263 -38.55 17.92 10.31
CA THR A 263 -38.36 17.63 8.88
C THR A 263 -37.09 16.81 8.64
N MET A 264 -37.03 16.12 7.50
CA MET A 264 -35.83 15.40 7.08
C MET A 264 -34.59 16.30 7.04
N HIS A 265 -34.72 17.51 6.47
CA HIS A 265 -33.64 18.50 6.40
C HIS A 265 -33.09 18.91 7.78
N TYR A 266 -33.95 19.01 8.79
CA TYR A 266 -33.50 19.31 10.16
C TYR A 266 -32.55 18.23 10.68
N TYR A 267 -32.90 16.96 10.51
CA TYR A 267 -32.08 15.85 11.00
C TYR A 267 -30.84 15.60 10.16
N ASP A 268 -30.89 15.89 8.86
CA ASP A 268 -29.70 15.88 8.01
C ASP A 268 -28.66 16.88 8.51
N THR A 269 -29.11 18.08 8.86
CA THR A 269 -28.25 19.15 9.38
C THR A 269 -27.78 18.90 10.82
N ASN A 270 -28.65 18.40 11.69
CA ASN A 270 -28.43 18.37 13.14
C ASN A 270 -28.14 16.97 13.71
N GLY A 271 -28.33 15.91 12.93
CA GLY A 271 -28.27 14.51 13.39
C GLY A 271 -29.40 14.14 14.37
N GLY A 272 -29.28 12.98 15.03
CA GLY A 272 -30.15 12.58 16.15
C GLY A 272 -31.42 11.79 15.80
N PHE A 273 -31.74 11.59 14.52
CA PHE A 273 -32.97 10.88 14.12
C PHE A 273 -32.97 9.40 14.50
N VAL A 274 -31.82 8.73 14.50
CA VAL A 274 -31.71 7.33 14.93
C VAL A 274 -32.03 7.22 16.42
N GLU A 275 -31.41 8.10 17.22
CA GLU A 275 -31.61 8.18 18.66
C GLU A 275 -33.08 8.48 19.01
N GLU A 276 -33.71 9.40 18.27
CA GLU A 276 -35.13 9.73 18.47
C GLU A 276 -36.06 8.56 18.15
N ALA A 277 -35.85 7.87 17.02
CA ALA A 277 -36.68 6.73 16.63
C ALA A 277 -36.61 5.61 17.69
N ILE A 278 -35.39 5.27 18.12
CA ILE A 278 -35.15 4.29 19.17
C ILE A 278 -35.82 4.71 20.49
N TYR A 279 -35.66 5.97 20.88
CA TYR A 279 -36.26 6.50 22.09
C TYR A 279 -37.79 6.41 22.06
N LYS A 280 -38.42 6.78 20.94
CA LYS A 280 -39.88 6.70 20.75
C LYS A 280 -40.38 5.26 20.73
N ALA A 281 -39.69 4.35 20.06
CA ALA A 281 -39.99 2.92 20.08
C ALA A 281 -39.97 2.36 21.51
N LYS A 282 -38.99 2.78 22.32
CA LYS A 282 -38.89 2.40 23.72
C LYS A 282 -40.04 2.96 24.57
N LEU A 283 -40.40 4.24 24.38
CA LEU A 283 -41.53 4.86 25.10
C LEU A 283 -42.85 4.14 24.82
N ASN A 284 -43.04 3.67 23.58
CA ASN A 284 -44.22 2.88 23.21
C ASN A 284 -44.16 1.42 23.69
N GLY A 285 -43.04 1.00 24.29
CA GLY A 285 -42.86 -0.36 24.82
C GLY A 285 -42.58 -1.42 23.74
N TRP A 286 -42.15 -1.02 22.55
CA TRP A 286 -41.89 -1.93 21.42
C TRP A 286 -40.53 -2.62 21.52
N ILE A 287 -39.57 -2.01 22.22
CA ILE A 287 -38.19 -2.54 22.41
C ILE A 287 -37.68 -2.36 23.84
N ASN A 288 -36.71 -3.18 24.27
CA ASN A 288 -36.11 -3.14 25.60
C ASN A 288 -34.66 -2.61 25.63
N TYR A 289 -34.36 -1.72 26.60
CA TYR A 289 -33.08 -1.01 26.84
C TYR A 289 -32.81 -0.89 28.34
N ASN A 290 -31.55 -0.89 28.80
CA ASN A 290 -31.20 -0.60 30.19
C ASN A 290 -30.80 0.87 30.41
N ASP A 291 -30.01 1.46 29.50
CA ASP A 291 -29.63 2.88 29.52
C ASP A 291 -30.17 3.63 28.29
N LEU A 292 -31.00 4.65 28.52
CA LEU A 292 -31.58 5.48 27.46
C LEU A 292 -30.57 6.45 26.83
N ASN A 293 -29.42 6.66 27.46
CA ASN A 293 -28.37 7.51 26.89
C ASN A 293 -27.46 6.75 25.92
N ASP A 294 -27.61 5.43 25.80
CA ASP A 294 -26.84 4.61 24.86
C ASP A 294 -27.78 3.93 23.85
N PRO A 295 -27.89 4.44 22.60
CA PRO A 295 -28.77 3.86 21.58
C PRO A 295 -28.39 2.42 21.21
N PHE A 296 -27.23 1.92 21.64
CA PHE A 296 -26.75 0.56 21.41
C PHE A 296 -27.16 -0.46 22.48
N ASP A 297 -27.75 -0.06 23.60
CA ASP A 297 -28.05 -0.97 24.73
C ASP A 297 -29.38 -1.76 24.58
N PHE A 298 -29.85 -1.98 23.35
CA PHE A 298 -31.02 -2.81 23.10
C PHE A 298 -30.77 -4.29 23.43
N GLN A 299 -31.76 -4.96 24.02
CA GLN A 299 -31.64 -6.35 24.47
C GLN A 299 -32.17 -7.38 23.47
N ASP A 300 -33.25 -7.04 22.76
CA ASP A 300 -34.03 -8.01 22.00
C ASP A 300 -33.42 -8.37 20.65
N PHE A 301 -32.41 -7.61 20.20
CA PHE A 301 -31.79 -7.72 18.89
C PHE A 301 -30.26 -7.62 18.99
N ASP A 302 -29.56 -8.15 18.01
CA ASP A 302 -28.12 -7.90 17.80
C ASP A 302 -27.90 -6.65 16.96
N ARG A 303 -28.85 -6.34 16.07
CA ARG A 303 -28.84 -5.13 15.26
C ARG A 303 -30.21 -4.49 15.13
N ILE A 304 -30.25 -3.19 14.90
CA ILE A 304 -31.45 -2.46 14.52
C ILE A 304 -31.20 -1.76 13.19
N VAL A 305 -32.16 -1.81 12.27
CA VAL A 305 -32.21 -0.92 11.13
C VAL A 305 -33.30 0.10 11.32
N VAL A 306 -32.97 1.37 11.10
CA VAL A 306 -33.97 2.44 11.01
C VAL A 306 -34.27 2.67 9.54
N VAL A 307 -35.41 2.19 9.07
CA VAL A 307 -35.90 2.48 7.73
C VAL A 307 -36.78 3.72 7.81
N TYR A 308 -36.33 4.81 7.20
CA TYR A 308 -37.08 6.07 7.21
C TYR A 308 -37.92 6.23 5.93
N SER A 309 -39.03 6.96 6.04
CA SER A 309 -39.90 7.28 4.92
C SER A 309 -39.18 8.07 3.83
N TYR A 310 -39.57 7.88 2.57
CA TYR A 310 -38.99 8.53 1.37
C TYR A 310 -37.68 7.89 0.88
N PHE A 311 -37.09 8.47 -0.16
CA PHE A 311 -35.79 8.07 -0.70
C PHE A 311 -34.75 9.15 -0.38
N THR A 312 -33.48 8.82 -0.60
CA THR A 312 -32.37 9.78 -0.53
C THR A 312 -32.15 10.37 -1.93
N PRO A 313 -32.52 11.63 -2.22
CA PRO A 313 -32.04 12.30 -3.42
C PRO A 313 -30.51 12.43 -3.34
N ARG A 314 -29.81 12.24 -4.48
CA ARG A 314 -28.35 12.48 -4.58
C ARG A 314 -27.93 13.91 -4.20
N ASP A 315 -28.89 14.84 -4.14
CA ASP A 315 -28.70 16.25 -3.87
C ASP A 315 -29.40 16.62 -2.54
N ASP A 316 -28.72 16.53 -1.39
CA ASP A 316 -29.07 17.21 -0.11
C ASP A 316 -29.89 16.46 0.99
N HIS A 317 -29.73 15.14 1.23
CA HIS A 317 -30.49 14.45 2.31
C HIS A 317 -29.79 13.25 2.99
N LEU A 318 -30.33 12.84 4.15
CA LEU A 318 -29.86 11.76 5.06
C LEU A 318 -29.34 10.50 4.33
N TRP A 319 -28.01 10.38 4.24
CA TRP A 319 -27.37 9.27 3.54
C TRP A 319 -27.43 7.95 4.34
N PRO A 320 -27.60 6.79 3.68
CA PRO A 320 -27.43 5.49 4.32
C PRO A 320 -26.07 5.39 5.01
N ALA A 321 -26.08 4.79 6.20
CA ALA A 321 -24.88 4.68 7.01
C ALA A 321 -25.07 3.71 8.18
N ALA A 322 -23.95 3.30 8.76
CA ALA A 322 -23.89 2.31 9.82
C ALA A 322 -23.01 2.76 10.99
N ARG A 323 -23.29 2.19 12.16
CA ARG A 323 -22.50 2.37 13.38
C ARG A 323 -22.47 1.07 14.17
N SER A 324 -21.35 0.85 14.85
CA SER A 324 -21.19 -0.27 15.77
C SER A 324 -20.58 0.16 17.09
N LYS A 325 -21.07 -0.41 18.19
CA LYS A 325 -20.54 -0.18 19.54
C LYS A 325 -20.85 -1.38 20.41
N ASN A 326 -19.86 -1.85 21.19
CA ASN A 326 -20.04 -2.94 22.16
C ASN A 326 -20.70 -4.21 21.59
N GLY A 327 -20.39 -4.53 20.32
CA GLY A 327 -20.95 -5.70 19.62
C GLY A 327 -22.38 -5.55 19.10
N LYS A 328 -22.98 -4.38 19.28
CA LYS A 328 -24.28 -3.99 18.73
C LYS A 328 -24.04 -3.13 17.50
N GLY A 329 -24.97 -3.17 16.56
CA GLY A 329 -24.85 -2.41 15.32
C GLY A 329 -26.19 -1.80 14.93
N ILE A 330 -26.14 -0.61 14.36
CA ILE A 330 -27.29 0.13 13.86
C ILE A 330 -26.94 0.63 12.47
N TRP A 331 -27.86 0.51 11.53
CA TRP A 331 -27.77 1.23 10.26
C TRP A 331 -29.11 1.85 9.90
N TRP A 332 -29.11 2.72 8.91
CA TRP A 332 -30.33 3.37 8.43
C TRP A 332 -30.30 3.52 6.92
N CYS A 333 -31.49 3.52 6.34
CA CYS A 333 -31.69 3.68 4.90
C CYS A 333 -33.14 4.07 4.62
N GLY A 334 -33.39 4.80 3.53
CA GLY A 334 -34.76 5.08 3.10
C GLY A 334 -35.51 3.82 2.67
N GLU A 335 -36.83 3.79 2.84
CA GLU A 335 -37.71 2.72 2.34
C GLU A 335 -37.75 2.65 0.81
N ARG A 336 -37.37 3.74 0.14
CA ARG A 336 -37.47 3.90 -1.30
C ARG A 336 -36.11 4.17 -1.93
N ASP A 337 -35.99 3.75 -3.17
CA ASP A 337 -34.99 4.23 -4.11
C ASP A 337 -35.75 4.97 -5.23
N TRP A 338 -35.61 6.30 -5.26
CA TRP A 338 -36.51 7.20 -5.96
C TRP A 338 -37.99 7.02 -5.53
N GLN A 339 -38.87 6.65 -6.45
CA GLN A 339 -40.32 6.56 -6.17
C GLN A 339 -40.81 5.15 -5.86
N ARG A 340 -39.92 4.15 -5.81
CA ARG A 340 -40.28 2.73 -5.66
C ARG A 340 -39.57 2.13 -4.46
N PHE A 341 -40.11 1.05 -3.93
CA PHE A 341 -39.50 0.27 -2.84
C PHE A 341 -38.03 -0.05 -3.14
N LYS A 342 -37.19 0.03 -2.11
CA LYS A 342 -35.74 -0.23 -2.20
C LYS A 342 -35.45 -1.73 -2.24
N HIS A 343 -34.31 -2.12 -2.81
CA HIS A 343 -33.82 -3.49 -2.81
C HIS A 343 -32.72 -3.72 -1.76
N ILE A 344 -32.21 -4.95 -1.68
CA ILE A 344 -31.31 -5.37 -0.60
C ILE A 344 -29.90 -4.77 -0.66
N GLY A 345 -29.43 -4.30 -1.82
CA GLY A 345 -28.02 -3.98 -2.07
C GLY A 345 -27.39 -3.03 -1.04
N ILE A 346 -27.97 -1.83 -0.87
CA ILE A 346 -27.51 -0.87 0.15
C ILE A 346 -27.67 -1.42 1.57
N HIS A 347 -28.79 -2.09 1.88
CA HIS A 347 -28.95 -2.69 3.21
C HIS A 347 -27.90 -3.77 3.50
N ALA A 348 -27.46 -4.50 2.48
CA ALA A 348 -26.42 -5.51 2.59
C ALA A 348 -25.04 -4.87 2.79
N HIS A 349 -24.69 -3.82 2.04
CA HIS A 349 -23.50 -3.00 2.26
C HIS A 349 -23.42 -2.48 3.70
N GLU A 350 -24.47 -1.77 4.15
CA GLU A 350 -24.51 -1.18 5.49
C GLU A 350 -24.44 -2.21 6.62
N PHE A 351 -25.10 -3.36 6.42
CA PHE A 351 -24.98 -4.46 7.36
C PHE A 351 -23.53 -4.97 7.46
N GLY A 352 -22.77 -4.96 6.35
CA GLY A 352 -21.34 -5.32 6.29
C GLY A 352 -20.49 -4.52 7.26
N HIS A 353 -20.68 -3.20 7.36
CA HIS A 353 -20.02 -2.37 8.37
C HIS A 353 -20.32 -2.80 9.79
N THR A 354 -21.55 -3.29 10.05
CA THR A 354 -21.91 -3.76 11.39
C THR A 354 -21.17 -5.03 11.82
N ILE A 355 -20.53 -5.74 10.89
CA ILE A 355 -19.68 -6.91 11.16
C ILE A 355 -18.20 -6.63 10.90
N GLY A 356 -17.83 -5.36 10.65
CA GLY A 356 -16.46 -4.89 10.57
C GLY A 356 -15.83 -4.84 9.18
N LEU A 357 -16.64 -4.92 8.12
CA LEU A 357 -16.15 -4.63 6.77
C LEU A 357 -15.95 -3.12 6.61
N PRO A 358 -14.79 -2.65 6.12
CA PRO A 358 -14.63 -1.26 5.71
C PRO A 358 -15.20 -1.07 4.31
N ASP A 359 -15.35 0.19 3.93
CA ASP A 359 -15.48 0.58 2.54
C ASP A 359 -14.19 0.29 1.75
N GLU A 360 -14.35 -0.11 0.49
CA GLU A 360 -13.26 -0.46 -0.44
C GLU A 360 -13.29 0.44 -1.69
N TYR A 361 -13.88 1.63 -1.60
CA TYR A 361 -13.97 2.64 -2.68
C TYR A 361 -12.89 3.74 -2.62
N GLU A 362 -11.85 3.61 -1.80
CA GLU A 362 -10.81 4.65 -1.70
C GLU A 362 -10.11 4.90 -3.04
N PRO A 363 -10.07 6.14 -3.55
CA PRO A 363 -9.43 6.45 -4.82
C PRO A 363 -7.90 6.27 -4.71
N LEU A 364 -7.31 5.68 -5.74
CA LEU A 364 -5.88 5.77 -5.97
C LEU A 364 -5.46 7.26 -6.17
N PRO A 365 -4.17 7.64 -6.08
CA PRO A 365 -3.73 9.04 -6.12
C PRO A 365 -4.05 9.74 -7.45
N ASN A 366 -4.44 8.96 -8.47
CA ASN A 366 -4.90 9.37 -9.79
C ASN A 366 -6.42 9.37 -9.95
N GLY A 367 -7.20 8.98 -8.92
CA GLY A 367 -8.66 8.97 -8.94
C GLY A 367 -9.30 7.64 -9.36
N ASP A 368 -8.52 6.56 -9.50
CA ASP A 368 -9.06 5.26 -9.94
C ASP A 368 -9.68 4.45 -8.80
N TYR A 369 -10.75 3.71 -9.13
CA TYR A 369 -11.43 2.75 -8.27
C TYR A 369 -11.11 1.33 -8.74
N LEU A 370 -10.53 0.51 -7.86
CA LEU A 370 -10.02 -0.80 -8.26
C LEU A 370 -11.10 -1.88 -8.34
N MET A 371 -12.13 -1.85 -7.46
CA MET A 371 -13.06 -2.98 -7.27
C MET A 371 -14.49 -2.79 -7.80
N ASP A 372 -15.03 -1.58 -7.71
CA ASP A 372 -16.29 -1.16 -8.34
C ASP A 372 -17.41 -2.21 -8.19
N PHE A 373 -18.05 -2.64 -9.30
CA PHE A 373 -19.15 -3.61 -9.32
C PHE A 373 -18.83 -5.03 -8.85
N PHE A 374 -17.57 -5.35 -8.50
CA PHE A 374 -17.19 -6.68 -8.00
C PHE A 374 -17.23 -6.81 -6.49
N ASP A 375 -17.31 -5.70 -5.75
CA ASP A 375 -17.44 -5.75 -4.30
C ASP A 375 -18.66 -5.01 -3.82
N ILE A 376 -19.39 -5.60 -2.87
CA ILE A 376 -20.50 -4.91 -2.22
C ILE A 376 -20.03 -3.73 -1.37
N MET A 377 -18.81 -3.75 -0.85
CA MET A 377 -18.19 -2.65 -0.09
C MET A 377 -17.65 -1.54 -1.02
N ASN A 378 -17.97 -1.63 -2.32
CA ASN A 378 -17.75 -0.63 -3.36
C ASN A 378 -19.04 -0.54 -4.21
N GLY A 379 -18.95 -0.24 -5.52
CA GLY A 379 -20.10 -0.07 -6.42
C GLY A 379 -21.00 -1.31 -6.59
N GLY A 380 -20.55 -2.50 -6.23
CA GLY A 380 -21.29 -3.76 -6.35
C GLY A 380 -22.58 -3.83 -5.53
N ALA A 381 -22.80 -2.94 -4.56
CA ALA A 381 -24.07 -2.80 -3.86
C ALA A 381 -25.22 -2.35 -4.78
N HIS A 382 -24.91 -1.75 -5.93
CA HIS A 382 -25.91 -1.25 -6.87
C HIS A 382 -26.35 -2.29 -7.91
N ASN A 383 -25.60 -3.37 -8.12
CA ASN A 383 -25.87 -4.35 -9.20
C ASN A 383 -27.33 -4.87 -9.26
N GLY A 384 -27.85 -5.01 -10.48
CA GLY A 384 -29.17 -5.61 -10.74
C GLY A 384 -29.76 -5.18 -12.09
N PRO A 385 -30.90 -5.76 -12.52
CA PRO A 385 -31.58 -5.35 -13.75
C PRO A 385 -32.05 -3.88 -13.70
N PRO A 386 -31.95 -3.15 -14.84
CA PRO A 386 -32.51 -1.82 -14.93
C PRO A 386 -34.01 -1.86 -14.62
N GLY A 387 -34.48 -0.88 -13.83
CA GLY A 387 -35.87 -0.80 -13.41
C GLY A 387 -36.83 -0.72 -14.60
N SER A 388 -38.03 -1.29 -14.46
CA SER A 388 -39.08 -1.31 -15.49
C SER A 388 -39.67 0.07 -15.85
N ALA A 389 -39.20 1.17 -15.23
CA ALA A 389 -39.60 2.54 -15.52
C ALA A 389 -38.61 3.19 -16.50
N SER A 390 -39.11 3.53 -17.68
CA SER A 390 -38.37 3.83 -18.91
C SER A 390 -37.56 5.14 -18.94
N ASN A 391 -36.83 5.52 -17.89
CA ASN A 391 -35.89 6.68 -17.94
C ASN A 391 -34.87 6.78 -16.79
N VAL A 392 -34.66 5.75 -15.96
CA VAL A 392 -33.64 5.78 -14.89
C VAL A 392 -32.59 4.71 -15.16
N ALA A 393 -31.38 5.14 -15.54
CA ALA A 393 -30.30 4.29 -16.04
C ALA A 393 -29.39 3.70 -14.93
N TYR A 394 -29.88 3.58 -13.70
CA TYR A 394 -29.05 3.14 -12.56
C TYR A 394 -29.54 1.83 -11.98
N ASP A 395 -28.58 0.92 -11.74
CA ASP A 395 -28.79 -0.37 -11.11
C ASP A 395 -29.32 -0.18 -9.68
N ARG A 396 -30.39 -0.91 -9.31
CA ARG A 396 -31.19 -0.63 -8.10
C ARG A 396 -30.86 -1.52 -6.90
N GLY A 397 -29.76 -2.28 -6.96
CA GLY A 397 -29.28 -3.14 -5.87
C GLY A 397 -30.09 -4.43 -5.68
N GLN A 398 -30.70 -4.97 -6.74
CA GLN A 398 -31.47 -6.22 -6.66
C GLN A 398 -30.58 -7.47 -6.54
N CYS A 399 -29.36 -7.40 -7.07
CA CYS A 399 -28.44 -8.53 -7.21
C CYS A 399 -27.00 -8.07 -6.87
N PRO A 400 -26.74 -7.67 -5.61
CA PRO A 400 -25.44 -7.12 -5.22
C PRO A 400 -24.31 -8.14 -5.36
N ALA A 401 -23.10 -7.67 -5.67
CA ALA A 401 -21.90 -8.51 -5.75
C ALA A 401 -21.56 -9.17 -4.41
N LEU A 402 -20.90 -10.33 -4.40
CA LEU A 402 -20.25 -10.86 -3.19
C LEU A 402 -19.05 -10.02 -2.74
N ILE A 403 -18.73 -10.08 -1.44
CA ILE A 403 -17.53 -9.44 -0.84
C ILE A 403 -16.22 -10.09 -1.31
N SER A 404 -15.14 -9.36 -1.09
CA SER A 404 -13.78 -9.67 -1.49
C SER A 404 -13.22 -10.95 -0.85
N PRO A 405 -12.30 -11.67 -1.55
CA PRO A 405 -11.73 -12.91 -1.03
C PRO A 405 -10.93 -12.72 0.26
N TYR A 406 -10.30 -11.54 0.46
CA TYR A 406 -9.57 -11.23 1.69
C TYR A 406 -10.45 -11.38 2.92
N TYR A 407 -11.63 -10.74 2.94
CA TYR A 407 -12.52 -10.84 4.10
C TYR A 407 -13.11 -12.24 4.26
N ARG A 408 -13.46 -12.92 3.16
CA ARG A 408 -14.01 -14.28 3.22
C ARG A 408 -13.00 -15.31 3.73
N ILE A 409 -11.73 -15.21 3.33
CA ILE A 409 -10.70 -16.22 3.60
C ILE A 409 -9.85 -15.82 4.81
N ASP A 410 -9.37 -14.59 4.88
CA ASP A 410 -8.39 -14.18 5.89
C ASP A 410 -9.04 -13.70 7.18
N GLU A 411 -10.07 -12.86 7.09
CA GLU A 411 -10.71 -12.30 8.27
C GLU A 411 -11.77 -13.22 8.87
N TYR A 412 -12.74 -13.65 8.06
CA TYR A 412 -13.89 -14.42 8.53
C TYR A 412 -13.75 -15.92 8.38
N LYS A 413 -12.74 -16.43 7.65
CA LYS A 413 -12.56 -17.89 7.47
C LYS A 413 -13.86 -18.59 7.01
N TRP A 414 -14.65 -17.89 6.21
CA TRP A 414 -15.88 -18.40 5.58
C TRP A 414 -15.58 -19.23 4.34
N SER A 415 -14.38 -19.11 3.78
CA SER A 415 -13.84 -19.99 2.74
C SER A 415 -12.38 -20.31 3.05
N ASN A 416 -11.81 -21.25 2.31
CA ASN A 416 -10.38 -21.55 2.32
C ASN A 416 -9.78 -21.28 0.93
N ALA A 417 -8.47 -21.03 0.91
CA ALA A 417 -7.69 -21.01 -0.31
C ALA A 417 -6.98 -22.35 -0.53
N ILE A 418 -6.76 -22.68 -1.80
CA ILE A 418 -5.86 -23.74 -2.25
C ILE A 418 -4.48 -23.08 -2.41
N GLU A 419 -3.55 -23.45 -1.54
CA GLU A 419 -2.18 -22.92 -1.60
C GLU A 419 -1.45 -23.48 -2.83
N ILE A 420 -0.87 -22.58 -3.63
CA ILE A 420 0.05 -22.92 -4.70
C ILE A 420 1.46 -22.83 -4.11
N GLU A 421 1.98 -23.97 -3.63
CA GLU A 421 3.29 -24.02 -2.98
C GLU A 421 4.45 -24.20 -3.97
N ASN A 422 4.18 -24.66 -5.20
CA ASN A 422 5.19 -24.93 -6.22
C ASN A 422 4.77 -24.35 -7.57
N ASP A 423 5.74 -24.14 -8.45
CA ASP A 423 5.49 -23.77 -9.84
C ASP A 423 4.53 -24.79 -10.48
N THR A 424 3.46 -24.27 -11.07
CA THR A 424 2.34 -25.08 -11.55
C THR A 424 2.03 -24.66 -12.98
N THR A 425 2.08 -25.61 -13.91
CA THR A 425 1.68 -25.39 -15.31
C THR A 425 0.30 -25.96 -15.58
N ASN A 426 -0.47 -25.28 -16.44
CA ASN A 426 -1.82 -25.64 -16.84
C ASN A 426 -2.80 -25.80 -15.67
N LEU A 427 -2.66 -24.98 -14.62
CA LEU A 427 -3.60 -24.96 -13.50
C LEU A 427 -5.00 -24.64 -14.03
N LEU A 428 -5.96 -25.52 -13.73
CA LEU A 428 -7.37 -25.27 -13.99
C LEU A 428 -7.93 -24.41 -12.85
N VAL A 429 -8.24 -23.16 -13.14
CA VAL A 429 -8.91 -22.25 -12.21
C VAL A 429 -10.42 -22.47 -12.34
N GLU A 430 -10.96 -23.18 -11.37
CA GLU A 430 -12.39 -23.49 -11.27
C GLU A 430 -13.06 -22.61 -10.22
N TYR A 431 -14.39 -22.52 -10.27
CA TYR A 431 -15.17 -21.84 -9.25
C TYR A 431 -16.56 -22.46 -9.14
N ASP A 432 -17.03 -22.64 -7.91
CA ASP A 432 -18.34 -23.21 -7.58
C ASP A 432 -18.97 -22.42 -6.43
N TYR A 433 -20.14 -21.83 -6.61
CA TYR A 433 -20.84 -21.08 -5.54
C TYR A 433 -21.34 -21.93 -4.37
N THR A 434 -21.29 -23.26 -4.49
CA THR A 434 -21.58 -24.21 -3.42
C THR A 434 -20.33 -24.51 -2.60
N ASN A 435 -19.17 -24.50 -3.26
CA ASN A 435 -17.85 -24.71 -2.65
C ASN A 435 -16.82 -23.80 -3.34
N PRO A 436 -16.79 -22.51 -2.99
CA PRO A 436 -15.93 -21.53 -3.67
C PRO A 436 -14.48 -21.95 -3.64
N LYS A 437 -13.80 -21.84 -4.80
CA LYS A 437 -12.39 -22.16 -4.93
C LYS A 437 -11.60 -20.89 -5.20
N TYR A 438 -10.65 -20.63 -4.34
CA TYR A 438 -9.68 -19.55 -4.46
C TYR A 438 -8.29 -20.18 -4.46
N TYR A 439 -7.39 -19.70 -5.29
CA TYR A 439 -6.02 -20.17 -5.34
C TYR A 439 -5.14 -19.05 -4.79
N ARG A 440 -4.31 -19.35 -3.79
CA ARG A 440 -3.40 -18.38 -3.19
C ARG A 440 -1.97 -18.67 -3.59
N VAL A 441 -1.27 -17.65 -4.05
CA VAL A 441 0.17 -17.68 -4.27
C VAL A 441 0.82 -16.62 -3.40
N THR A 442 1.59 -17.04 -2.40
CA THR A 442 2.36 -16.14 -1.54
C THR A 442 3.68 -15.76 -2.19
N THR A 443 4.07 -14.50 -2.04
CA THR A 443 5.41 -14.06 -2.43
C THR A 443 6.42 -14.71 -1.49
N GLN A 444 7.67 -14.86 -1.96
CA GLN A 444 8.71 -15.47 -1.14
C GLN A 444 9.28 -14.52 -0.10
N SER A 445 9.26 -13.23 -0.40
CA SER A 445 9.80 -12.18 0.46
C SER A 445 8.94 -11.92 1.68
N ASP A 446 7.63 -12.18 1.61
CA ASP A 446 6.71 -11.85 2.69
C ASP A 446 5.41 -12.67 2.64
N THR A 447 5.11 -13.41 3.70
CA THR A 447 3.88 -14.21 3.80
C THR A 447 2.61 -13.36 3.93
N ASP A 448 2.73 -12.08 4.23
CA ASP A 448 1.63 -11.12 4.30
C ASP A 448 1.38 -10.38 2.98
N LYS A 449 2.14 -10.75 1.92
CA LYS A 449 1.93 -10.31 0.54
C LYS A 449 1.65 -11.49 -0.38
N TYR A 450 0.53 -11.48 -1.07
CA TYR A 450 0.09 -12.62 -1.88
C TYR A 450 -0.95 -12.24 -2.92
N PHE A 451 -1.22 -13.16 -3.85
CA PHE A 451 -2.29 -13.03 -4.82
C PHE A 451 -3.37 -14.09 -4.59
N TYR A 452 -4.64 -13.68 -4.64
CA TYR A 452 -5.75 -14.60 -4.86
C TYR A 452 -6.12 -14.65 -6.33
N ILE A 453 -6.32 -15.85 -6.84
CA ILE A 453 -6.80 -16.10 -8.19
C ILE A 453 -8.14 -16.80 -8.07
N GLU A 454 -9.17 -16.27 -8.72
CA GLU A 454 -10.47 -16.91 -8.82
C GLU A 454 -11.02 -16.82 -10.25
N ASN A 455 -11.87 -17.76 -10.62
CA ASN A 455 -12.63 -17.73 -11.86
C ASN A 455 -14.09 -17.39 -11.54
N ARG A 456 -14.32 -16.15 -11.10
CA ARG A 456 -15.63 -15.70 -10.62
C ARG A 456 -16.67 -15.87 -11.72
N ARG A 457 -17.74 -16.57 -11.38
CA ARG A 457 -18.78 -16.94 -12.33
C ARG A 457 -19.86 -15.84 -12.32
N ARG A 458 -20.93 -16.03 -13.10
CA ARG A 458 -22.11 -15.17 -13.08
C ARG A 458 -23.34 -16.00 -12.76
N LYS A 459 -23.52 -16.30 -11.48
CA LYS A 459 -24.69 -17.02 -10.94
C LYS A 459 -25.05 -16.44 -9.58
N ASN A 460 -26.28 -16.71 -9.13
CA ASN A 460 -26.80 -16.23 -7.86
C ASN A 460 -26.66 -14.69 -7.76
N PHE A 461 -26.14 -14.17 -6.66
CA PHE A 461 -25.92 -12.75 -6.43
C PHE A 461 -24.86 -12.12 -7.35
N ASP A 462 -23.97 -12.91 -7.95
CA ASP A 462 -23.04 -12.42 -8.98
C ASP A 462 -23.61 -12.47 -10.41
N LEU A 463 -24.88 -12.82 -10.60
CA LEU A 463 -25.48 -12.93 -11.94
C LEU A 463 -25.37 -11.61 -12.74
N TRP A 464 -25.44 -10.49 -12.03
CA TRP A 464 -25.33 -9.13 -12.57
C TRP A 464 -23.96 -8.49 -12.33
N THR A 465 -22.96 -9.26 -11.87
CA THR A 465 -21.61 -8.76 -11.65
C THR A 465 -20.73 -9.01 -12.89
N PRO A 466 -20.05 -7.99 -13.43
CA PRO A 466 -20.13 -6.56 -13.09
C PRO A 466 -21.27 -5.76 -13.74
N PHE A 467 -22.02 -6.31 -14.70
CA PHE A 467 -23.11 -5.57 -15.37
C PHE A 467 -24.13 -6.51 -16.05
N ASP A 468 -25.13 -5.91 -16.71
CA ASP A 468 -26.22 -6.58 -17.44
C ASP A 468 -25.75 -7.75 -18.33
N PRO A 469 -26.13 -8.98 -18.00
CA PRO A 469 -25.82 -10.12 -18.85
C PRO A 469 -26.71 -10.14 -20.10
N SER A 470 -26.08 -9.98 -21.27
CA SER A 470 -26.74 -10.21 -22.57
C SER A 470 -27.35 -11.62 -22.75
N ASP A 471 -26.86 -12.62 -22.02
CA ASP A 471 -27.44 -13.96 -21.89
C ASP A 471 -27.20 -14.47 -20.46
N THR A 472 -28.23 -14.95 -19.79
CA THR A 472 -28.21 -15.47 -18.41
C THR A 472 -27.94 -16.97 -18.30
N THR A 473 -27.82 -17.69 -19.43
CA THR A 473 -27.75 -19.16 -19.47
C THR A 473 -26.37 -19.73 -19.83
N GLN A 474 -25.57 -19.07 -20.67
CA GLN A 474 -24.24 -19.57 -21.12
C GLN A 474 -23.07 -18.62 -20.88
N GLN A 475 -23.04 -17.95 -19.72
CA GLN A 475 -21.96 -17.00 -19.42
C GLN A 475 -20.61 -17.67 -19.13
N GLY A 476 -19.55 -17.09 -19.67
CA GLY A 476 -18.17 -17.33 -19.24
C GLY A 476 -17.96 -16.88 -17.78
N GLY A 477 -16.85 -17.30 -17.18
CA GLY A 477 -16.40 -16.75 -15.90
C GLY A 477 -15.31 -15.73 -16.18
N TRP A 478 -15.03 -14.89 -15.21
CA TRP A 478 -13.97 -13.90 -15.27
C TRP A 478 -12.82 -14.38 -14.40
N LEU A 479 -11.61 -14.43 -14.98
CA LEU A 479 -10.43 -14.62 -14.15
C LEU A 479 -10.13 -13.30 -13.46
N LEU A 480 -10.19 -13.33 -12.14
CA LEU A 480 -9.89 -12.22 -11.25
C LEU A 480 -8.59 -12.52 -10.51
N VAL A 481 -7.67 -11.56 -10.54
CA VAL A 481 -6.41 -11.61 -9.80
C VAL A 481 -6.43 -10.47 -8.79
N TRP A 482 -6.39 -10.84 -7.51
CA TRP A 482 -6.42 -9.92 -6.39
C TRP A 482 -5.06 -9.88 -5.72
N LYS A 483 -4.45 -8.71 -5.61
CA LYS A 483 -3.21 -8.47 -4.86
C LYS A 483 -3.56 -8.12 -3.42
N VAL A 484 -2.93 -8.77 -2.46
CA VAL A 484 -3.13 -8.55 -1.02
C VAL A 484 -1.83 -8.18 -0.34
N GLU A 485 -1.82 -7.10 0.44
CA GLU A 485 -0.69 -6.65 1.26
C GLU A 485 -1.18 -6.16 2.64
N LYS A 486 -0.99 -6.95 3.71
CA LYS A 486 -1.65 -6.66 5.01
C LYS A 486 -1.09 -5.47 5.79
N ASP A 487 0.16 -5.08 5.52
CA ASP A 487 0.93 -4.10 6.28
C ASP A 487 1.63 -3.09 5.34
N LEU A 488 0.86 -2.21 4.71
CA LEU A 488 1.42 -1.14 3.88
C LEU A 488 1.94 0.02 4.76
N PRO A 489 3.18 0.51 4.55
CA PRO A 489 3.69 1.67 5.27
C PRO A 489 2.95 2.95 4.86
N SER A 490 2.65 3.80 5.87
CA SER A 490 2.18 5.17 5.67
C SER A 490 3.14 5.94 4.72
N PRO A 491 2.66 6.76 3.77
CA PRO A 491 1.33 7.38 3.69
C PRO A 491 0.33 6.60 2.83
N VAL A 492 0.59 5.33 2.50
CA VAL A 492 -0.40 4.54 1.77
C VAL A 492 -1.63 4.37 2.67
N PRO A 493 -2.83 4.78 2.21
CA PRO A 493 -4.03 4.60 3.00
C PRO A 493 -4.20 3.15 3.43
N VAL A 494 -4.60 2.95 4.70
CA VAL A 494 -4.70 1.63 5.35
C VAL A 494 -5.70 0.68 4.63
N GLN A 495 -6.48 1.19 3.66
CA GLN A 495 -7.48 0.47 2.89
C GLN A 495 -6.94 -0.14 1.57
N ARG A 496 -5.69 0.10 1.17
CA ARG A 496 -5.04 -0.59 0.01
C ARG A 496 -4.60 -2.03 0.28
N LYS A 497 -5.14 -2.68 1.30
CA LYS A 497 -4.77 -4.06 1.63
C LYS A 497 -5.13 -5.05 0.53
N LEU A 498 -6.02 -4.66 -0.38
CA LEU A 498 -6.53 -5.48 -1.45
C LEU A 498 -6.72 -4.63 -2.71
N GLU A 499 -6.19 -5.09 -3.84
CA GLU A 499 -6.32 -4.41 -5.14
C GLU A 499 -6.62 -5.42 -6.24
N PHE A 500 -7.39 -5.02 -7.26
CA PHE A 500 -7.45 -5.78 -8.50
C PHE A 500 -6.21 -5.51 -9.34
N VAL A 501 -5.73 -6.54 -10.00
CA VAL A 501 -4.79 -6.37 -11.10
C VAL A 501 -5.60 -6.29 -12.40
N PRO A 502 -5.64 -5.12 -13.09
CA PRO A 502 -6.30 -5.01 -14.39
C PRO A 502 -5.66 -5.95 -15.42
N ALA A 503 -6.21 -6.14 -16.61
CA ALA A 503 -5.66 -7.05 -17.62
C ALA A 503 -4.85 -6.36 -18.72
N ASP A 504 -5.08 -5.08 -18.99
CA ASP A 504 -4.30 -4.27 -19.93
C ASP A 504 -3.38 -3.23 -19.26
N GLY A 505 -3.46 -3.14 -17.93
CA GLY A 505 -2.58 -2.34 -17.09
C GLY A 505 -3.05 -0.92 -16.89
N GLU A 506 -3.97 -0.47 -17.72
CA GLU A 506 -4.54 0.86 -17.66
C GLU A 506 -5.95 0.72 -17.08
N LEU A 507 -6.10 1.07 -15.79
CA LEU A 507 -7.41 1.56 -15.36
C LEU A 507 -7.70 2.76 -16.27
N ASN A 508 -8.74 2.65 -17.09
CA ASN A 508 -8.82 3.39 -18.35
C ASN A 508 -9.00 4.92 -18.11
N ASP A 509 -7.92 5.66 -17.94
CA ASP A 509 -7.85 7.09 -17.56
C ASP A 509 -8.52 8.06 -18.56
N ASN A 510 -8.84 7.62 -19.78
CA ASN A 510 -9.06 8.56 -20.90
C ASN A 510 -10.51 8.81 -21.28
N TYR A 511 -11.50 8.58 -20.42
CA TYR A 511 -12.88 8.99 -20.72
C TYR A 511 -13.67 9.28 -19.45
N TYR A 512 -13.44 10.47 -18.87
CA TYR A 512 -14.43 11.12 -18.00
C TYR A 512 -15.82 11.02 -18.67
N GLY A 513 -16.72 10.26 -18.06
CA GLY A 513 -18.11 10.09 -18.51
C GLY A 513 -18.53 8.70 -19.00
N ASN A 514 -17.74 7.63 -18.83
CA ASN A 514 -18.26 6.26 -18.98
C ASN A 514 -17.72 5.30 -17.91
N ILE A 515 -18.49 5.14 -16.84
CA ILE A 515 -18.39 4.10 -15.78
C ILE A 515 -18.26 2.66 -16.36
N TRP A 516 -18.53 2.49 -17.66
CA TRP A 516 -18.58 1.23 -18.40
C TRP A 516 -17.25 0.77 -19.03
N LYS A 517 -16.06 1.22 -18.58
CA LYS A 517 -14.77 0.81 -19.18
C LYS A 517 -13.83 -0.06 -18.33
N SER A 518 -13.87 0.01 -17.00
CA SER A 518 -13.19 -0.97 -16.10
C SER A 518 -13.64 -2.41 -16.37
N ILE A 519 -14.87 -2.55 -16.89
CA ILE A 519 -15.50 -3.83 -17.24
C ILE A 519 -14.94 -4.55 -18.49
N TRP A 520 -14.03 -3.92 -19.23
CA TRP A 520 -13.37 -4.57 -20.38
C TRP A 520 -11.98 -5.08 -20.03
N ASP A 521 -11.59 -4.96 -18.76
CA ASP A 521 -10.23 -5.12 -18.27
C ASP A 521 -10.04 -6.43 -17.47
N PHE A 522 -10.77 -7.48 -17.87
CA PHE A 522 -10.67 -8.83 -17.26
C PHE A 522 -9.77 -9.77 -18.03
N TYR A 523 -9.10 -10.66 -17.30
CA TYR A 523 -8.27 -11.68 -17.90
C TYR A 523 -9.11 -12.81 -18.57
N PRO A 524 -8.88 -13.15 -19.85
CA PRO A 524 -7.96 -12.53 -20.80
C PRO A 524 -8.66 -11.44 -21.65
N THR A 525 -8.08 -10.24 -21.79
CA THR A 525 -8.61 -9.16 -22.65
C THR A 525 -7.49 -8.31 -23.28
N SER A 526 -7.48 -8.12 -24.61
CA SER A 526 -6.47 -7.24 -25.21
C SER A 526 -6.86 -5.75 -25.08
N LYS A 527 -5.85 -4.88 -25.14
CA LYS A 527 -5.94 -3.40 -25.30
C LYS A 527 -6.92 -2.92 -26.39
N TYR A 528 -7.39 -3.81 -27.28
CA TYR A 528 -8.31 -3.49 -28.38
C TYR A 528 -9.65 -4.25 -28.32
N GLY A 529 -9.99 -4.86 -27.18
CA GLY A 529 -11.27 -5.58 -27.01
C GLY A 529 -11.39 -6.87 -27.83
N LEU A 530 -10.31 -7.33 -28.47
CA LEU A 530 -10.22 -8.67 -29.03
C LEU A 530 -9.72 -9.63 -27.94
N PRO A 531 -10.29 -10.83 -27.76
CA PRO A 531 -9.76 -11.78 -26.80
C PRO A 531 -8.35 -12.20 -27.24
N ALA A 532 -7.33 -11.78 -26.48
CA ALA A 532 -5.99 -12.32 -26.66
C ALA A 532 -6.05 -13.84 -26.47
N LEU A 533 -5.37 -14.61 -27.34
CA LEU A 533 -5.35 -16.07 -27.24
C LEU A 533 -4.66 -16.54 -25.95
N THR A 534 -3.74 -15.74 -25.43
CA THR A 534 -2.99 -15.91 -24.17
C THR A 534 -2.61 -14.55 -23.60
N GLN A 535 -2.49 -14.44 -22.27
CA GLN A 535 -1.94 -13.27 -21.56
C GLN A 535 -0.99 -13.70 -20.46
N ASP A 536 -0.10 -12.78 -20.08
CA ASP A 536 0.85 -12.95 -19.00
C ASP A 536 0.70 -11.78 -18.03
N LEU A 537 0.84 -12.08 -16.74
CA LEU A 537 0.89 -11.13 -15.65
C LEU A 537 2.12 -11.46 -14.80
N ASN A 538 3.16 -10.65 -14.88
CA ASN A 538 4.43 -10.84 -14.18
C ASN A 538 5.05 -9.48 -13.83
N ASP A 539 6.24 -9.47 -13.24
CA ASP A 539 6.85 -8.23 -12.75
C ASP A 539 7.26 -7.24 -13.88
N GLU A 540 7.21 -7.69 -15.15
CA GLU A 540 7.60 -6.91 -16.35
C GLU A 540 6.40 -6.48 -17.20
N THR A 541 5.23 -7.04 -16.94
CA THR A 541 4.02 -6.66 -17.66
C THR A 541 3.45 -5.37 -17.09
N PHE A 542 2.62 -4.68 -17.89
CA PHE A 542 1.74 -3.65 -17.36
C PHE A 542 0.30 -4.16 -17.58
N PRO A 543 -0.44 -4.48 -16.51
CA PRO A 543 -0.07 -4.28 -15.11
C PRO A 543 0.90 -5.37 -14.65
N SER A 544 1.67 -5.07 -13.60
CA SER A 544 2.67 -6.00 -13.09
C SER A 544 2.22 -6.68 -11.81
N THR A 545 2.88 -7.80 -11.51
CA THR A 545 2.84 -8.43 -10.18
C THR A 545 3.72 -7.71 -9.17
N ASN A 546 4.30 -6.53 -9.47
CA ASN A 546 5.06 -5.79 -8.46
C ASN A 546 4.18 -5.48 -7.25
N LEU A 547 4.81 -5.44 -6.10
CA LEU A 547 4.21 -4.98 -4.86
C LEU A 547 3.85 -3.49 -4.98
N SER A 548 2.92 -3.01 -4.16
CA SER A 548 2.43 -1.62 -4.21
C SER A 548 3.51 -0.57 -3.91
N ASN A 549 4.66 -0.97 -3.37
CA ASN A 549 5.85 -0.13 -3.18
C ASN A 549 6.81 -0.13 -4.40
N GLY A 550 6.48 -0.85 -5.47
CA GLY A 550 7.29 -1.01 -6.69
C GLY A 550 8.27 -2.19 -6.66
N GLU A 551 8.43 -2.88 -5.53
CA GLU A 551 9.32 -4.03 -5.42
C GLU A 551 8.81 -5.27 -6.15
N LEU A 552 9.74 -6.11 -6.60
CA LEU A 552 9.43 -7.37 -7.27
C LEU A 552 8.74 -8.34 -6.32
N SER A 553 7.67 -8.98 -6.78
CA SER A 553 7.01 -10.06 -6.04
C SER A 553 7.66 -11.43 -6.29
N PHE A 554 8.37 -11.55 -7.42
CA PHE A 554 8.88 -12.80 -8.00
C PHE A 554 7.78 -13.82 -8.31
N VAL A 555 6.52 -13.40 -8.34
CA VAL A 555 5.40 -14.21 -8.79
C VAL A 555 5.13 -13.90 -10.26
N SER A 556 4.80 -14.91 -11.04
CA SER A 556 4.22 -14.71 -12.37
C SER A 556 3.01 -15.61 -12.56
N ILE A 557 2.00 -15.06 -13.21
CA ILE A 557 0.76 -15.72 -13.63
C ILE A 557 0.72 -15.60 -15.15
N ASN A 558 1.26 -16.61 -15.83
CA ASN A 558 1.48 -16.62 -17.27
C ASN A 558 0.48 -17.54 -17.99
N ASN A 559 0.50 -17.47 -19.31
CA ASN A 559 -0.24 -18.33 -20.22
C ASN A 559 -1.75 -18.38 -19.89
N ILE A 560 -2.27 -17.25 -19.43
CA ILE A 560 -3.66 -17.06 -19.03
C ILE A 560 -4.53 -17.19 -20.26
N ARG A 561 -5.40 -18.19 -20.26
CA ARG A 561 -6.27 -18.47 -21.41
C ARG A 561 -7.52 -19.24 -21.03
N LYS A 562 -8.55 -19.10 -21.86
CA LYS A 562 -9.76 -19.93 -21.79
C LYS A 562 -9.46 -21.33 -22.31
N ASP A 563 -10.05 -22.35 -21.68
CA ASP A 563 -10.00 -23.71 -22.23
C ASP A 563 -10.75 -23.79 -23.56
N SER A 564 -10.18 -24.51 -24.53
CA SER A 564 -10.70 -24.59 -25.89
C SER A 564 -11.97 -25.44 -26.03
N LEU A 565 -12.25 -26.33 -25.08
CA LEU A 565 -13.43 -27.19 -25.08
C LEU A 565 -14.53 -26.65 -24.15
N ASN A 566 -14.14 -25.98 -23.07
CA ASN A 566 -15.06 -25.37 -22.12
C ASN A 566 -14.62 -23.94 -21.75
N PRO A 567 -15.15 -22.90 -22.39
CA PRO A 567 -14.75 -21.50 -22.14
C PRO A 567 -15.13 -21.01 -20.73
N LYS A 568 -15.77 -21.86 -19.91
CA LYS A 568 -16.03 -21.61 -18.49
C LYS A 568 -14.83 -21.90 -17.59
N ILE A 569 -13.82 -22.60 -18.10
CA ILE A 569 -12.60 -22.96 -17.37
C ILE A 569 -11.46 -22.05 -17.84
N MET A 570 -10.74 -21.49 -16.87
CA MET A 570 -9.54 -20.70 -17.10
C MET A 570 -8.31 -21.55 -16.80
N LYS A 571 -7.27 -21.40 -17.63
CA LYS A 571 -5.97 -22.04 -17.48
C LYS A 571 -4.91 -20.98 -17.23
N VAL A 572 -4.05 -21.21 -16.24
CA VAL A 572 -2.92 -20.34 -15.90
C VAL A 572 -1.68 -21.19 -15.59
N ASP A 573 -0.52 -20.64 -15.88
CA ASP A 573 0.78 -21.12 -15.39
C ASP A 573 1.21 -20.19 -14.26
N ILE A 574 1.56 -20.71 -13.09
CA ILE A 574 2.00 -19.91 -11.94
C ILE A 574 3.44 -20.27 -11.63
N ASN A 575 4.33 -19.28 -11.60
CA ASN A 575 5.70 -19.44 -11.10
C ASN A 575 5.92 -18.55 -9.89
N ARG A 576 6.55 -19.09 -8.84
CA ARG A 576 6.86 -18.39 -7.57
C ARG A 576 8.29 -17.87 -7.50
N ASN A 577 9.08 -18.17 -8.52
CA ASN A 577 10.50 -17.83 -8.67
C ASN A 577 10.72 -17.07 -9.99
N TYR A 578 9.78 -16.22 -10.38
CA TYR A 578 9.88 -15.51 -11.64
C TYR A 578 11.13 -14.62 -11.66
N GLY A 579 12.01 -14.88 -12.62
CA GLY A 579 13.29 -14.19 -12.73
C GLY A 579 14.29 -14.53 -11.62
N ILE A 580 14.12 -15.64 -10.89
CA ILE A 580 15.11 -16.18 -9.97
C ILE A 580 15.64 -17.51 -10.51
N THR A 581 16.97 -17.63 -10.58
CA THR A 581 17.66 -18.89 -10.91
C THR A 581 18.36 -19.42 -9.66
N TYR A 582 18.09 -20.68 -9.29
CA TYR A 582 18.79 -21.37 -8.21
C TYR A 582 19.81 -22.37 -8.75
N ILE A 583 21.04 -22.27 -8.27
CA ILE A 583 22.11 -23.24 -8.48
C ILE A 583 22.17 -24.10 -7.20
N THR A 584 21.55 -25.26 -7.24
CA THR A 584 21.45 -26.21 -6.09
C THR A 584 22.40 -27.41 -6.23
N GLY A 585 23.07 -27.53 -7.37
CA GLY A 585 24.04 -28.58 -7.68
C GLY A 585 25.33 -28.00 -8.25
N GLN A 586 26.10 -28.83 -8.98
CA GLN A 586 27.30 -28.36 -9.68
C GLN A 586 26.91 -27.73 -11.01
N GLU A 587 27.25 -26.47 -11.21
CA GLU A 587 27.11 -25.75 -12.48
C GLU A 587 28.47 -25.20 -12.93
N THR A 588 28.67 -25.08 -14.24
CA THR A 588 29.91 -24.53 -14.82
C THR A 588 29.58 -23.52 -15.91
N TRP A 589 30.12 -22.32 -15.76
CA TRP A 589 30.03 -21.22 -16.72
C TRP A 589 31.37 -21.09 -17.44
N SER A 590 31.34 -21.03 -18.77
CA SER A 590 32.54 -21.01 -19.61
C SER A 590 32.31 -20.23 -20.90
N GLY A 591 33.27 -19.39 -21.30
CA GLY A 591 33.14 -18.54 -22.48
C GLY A 591 32.16 -17.39 -22.24
N ASP A 592 31.38 -17.02 -23.25
CA ASP A 592 30.40 -15.94 -23.14
C ASP A 592 29.11 -16.44 -22.46
N VAL A 593 28.79 -15.90 -21.29
CA VAL A 593 27.61 -16.27 -20.50
C VAL A 593 26.71 -15.07 -20.30
N TYR A 594 25.49 -15.15 -20.84
CA TYR A 594 24.48 -14.10 -20.73
C TYR A 594 23.45 -14.45 -19.66
N ARG A 595 23.20 -13.49 -18.76
CA ARG A 595 22.25 -13.58 -17.66
C ARG A 595 21.42 -12.30 -17.58
N THR A 596 20.11 -12.48 -17.48
CA THR A 596 19.13 -11.38 -17.42
C THR A 596 18.14 -11.58 -16.28
N GLU A 597 18.36 -12.57 -15.42
CA GLU A 597 17.52 -12.87 -14.27
C GLU A 597 17.63 -11.75 -13.22
N PHE A 598 16.55 -11.50 -12.48
CA PHE A 598 16.59 -10.56 -11.36
C PHE A 598 17.56 -11.02 -10.27
N MET A 599 17.61 -12.34 -10.00
CA MET A 599 18.52 -12.94 -9.02
C MET A 599 19.05 -14.30 -9.49
N ILE A 600 20.33 -14.54 -9.24
CA ILE A 600 20.98 -15.84 -9.40
C ILE A 600 21.52 -16.24 -8.04
N ILE A 601 20.99 -17.31 -7.47
CA ILE A 601 21.29 -17.74 -6.11
C ILE A 601 22.08 -19.04 -6.16
N VAL A 602 23.30 -19.02 -5.66
CA VAL A 602 24.06 -20.23 -5.33
C VAL A 602 23.65 -20.67 -3.93
N ASP A 603 22.68 -21.58 -3.90
CA ASP A 603 22.00 -22.06 -2.69
C ASP A 603 22.87 -23.08 -1.93
N SER A 604 22.43 -23.48 -0.74
CA SER A 604 23.10 -24.45 0.11
C SER A 604 23.39 -25.78 -0.62
N GLY A 605 24.67 -26.15 -0.70
CA GLY A 605 25.13 -27.34 -1.43
C GLY A 605 25.32 -27.13 -2.94
N GLY A 606 24.90 -25.98 -3.47
CA GLY A 606 25.18 -25.53 -4.82
C GLY A 606 26.63 -25.08 -5.00
N VAL A 607 27.19 -25.36 -6.17
CA VAL A 607 28.54 -24.92 -6.54
C VAL A 607 28.52 -24.36 -7.96
N LEU A 608 28.83 -23.08 -8.09
CA LEU A 608 29.03 -22.42 -9.37
C LEU A 608 30.53 -22.31 -9.67
N ASN A 609 31.00 -23.02 -10.70
CA ASN A 609 32.36 -22.89 -11.20
C ASN A 609 32.37 -21.99 -12.44
N ILE A 610 33.28 -21.02 -12.49
CA ILE A 610 33.46 -20.14 -13.65
C ILE A 610 34.88 -20.38 -14.17
N GLU A 611 34.96 -20.88 -15.41
CA GLU A 611 36.23 -21.24 -16.04
C GLU A 611 37.06 -19.97 -16.37
N PRO A 612 38.40 -20.05 -16.34
CA PRO A 612 39.28 -18.95 -16.76
C PRO A 612 38.91 -18.41 -18.15
N GLY A 613 39.01 -17.08 -18.32
CA GLY A 613 38.75 -16.41 -19.60
C GLY A 613 37.27 -16.26 -19.96
N SER A 614 36.35 -16.59 -19.06
CA SER A 614 34.91 -16.42 -19.28
C SER A 614 34.49 -14.95 -19.20
N ASP A 615 33.53 -14.60 -20.05
CA ASP A 615 32.89 -13.30 -20.09
C ASP A 615 31.44 -13.41 -19.60
N ILE A 616 31.19 -12.92 -18.38
CA ILE A 616 29.93 -13.05 -17.67
C ILE A 616 29.16 -11.74 -17.79
N TYR A 617 28.24 -11.75 -18.74
CA TYR A 617 27.35 -10.65 -19.04
C TYR A 617 26.09 -10.73 -18.17
N ILE A 618 25.93 -9.78 -17.24
CA ILE A 618 24.83 -9.68 -16.29
C ILE A 618 24.17 -8.32 -16.49
N ASP A 619 22.92 -8.34 -16.93
CA ASP A 619 22.19 -7.11 -17.24
C ASP A 619 20.85 -7.08 -16.55
N ARG A 620 20.33 -5.86 -16.36
CA ARG A 620 18.94 -5.68 -15.93
C ARG A 620 18.03 -6.27 -17.00
N LYS A 621 16.97 -6.95 -16.55
CA LYS A 621 16.01 -7.57 -17.48
C LYS A 621 15.32 -6.52 -18.35
N ASP A 622 15.13 -5.31 -17.81
CA ASP A 622 14.48 -4.15 -18.43
C ASP A 622 15.04 -2.86 -17.81
N ASN A 623 14.76 -1.67 -18.36
CA ASN A 623 15.19 -0.35 -17.82
C ASN A 623 14.72 -0.03 -16.38
N SER A 624 14.30 -1.01 -15.59
CA SER A 624 13.98 -0.91 -14.17
C SER A 624 15.23 -0.63 -13.32
N ASP A 625 15.02 -0.09 -12.11
CA ASP A 625 16.07 0.15 -11.11
C ASP A 625 16.59 -1.15 -10.45
N TYR A 626 15.99 -2.29 -10.80
CA TYR A 626 16.30 -3.62 -10.29
C TYR A 626 17.35 -4.30 -11.18
N GLY A 627 18.61 -3.92 -10.99
CA GLY A 627 19.74 -4.61 -11.60
C GLY A 627 19.85 -6.07 -11.13
N ALA A 628 20.25 -6.97 -12.04
CA ALA A 628 20.52 -8.37 -11.75
C ALA A 628 21.65 -8.53 -10.71
N LYS A 629 21.59 -9.57 -9.88
CA LYS A 629 22.60 -9.87 -8.85
C LYS A 629 22.89 -11.35 -8.71
N ILE A 630 24.13 -11.68 -8.35
CA ILE A 630 24.52 -13.03 -7.94
C ILE A 630 24.63 -13.05 -6.42
N ILE A 631 23.94 -13.98 -5.77
CA ILE A 631 24.00 -14.20 -4.33
C ILE A 631 24.61 -15.56 -4.07
N VAL A 632 25.57 -15.63 -3.16
CA VAL A 632 26.08 -16.88 -2.60
C VAL A 632 25.60 -16.98 -1.16
N GLU A 633 24.65 -17.87 -0.92
CA GLU A 633 24.01 -18.05 0.37
C GLU A 633 24.78 -19.05 1.25
N ASN A 634 24.31 -19.24 2.49
CA ASN A 634 24.93 -20.13 3.47
C ASN A 634 25.06 -21.58 2.96
N GLY A 635 26.30 -22.06 2.84
CA GLY A 635 26.63 -23.39 2.32
C GLY A 635 26.68 -23.48 0.79
N GLY A 636 26.43 -22.39 0.06
CA GLY A 636 26.72 -22.28 -1.37
C GLY A 636 28.20 -21.97 -1.62
N THR A 637 28.70 -22.28 -2.82
CA THR A 637 30.10 -22.01 -3.20
C THR A 637 30.20 -21.43 -4.61
N LEU A 638 30.89 -20.30 -4.76
CA LEU A 638 31.25 -19.75 -6.07
C LEU A 638 32.77 -19.77 -6.25
N ASN A 639 33.23 -20.42 -7.31
CA ASN A 639 34.63 -20.52 -7.69
C ASN A 639 34.85 -19.80 -9.02
N ALA A 640 35.52 -18.65 -8.98
CA ALA A 640 35.95 -17.92 -10.17
C ALA A 640 37.46 -17.66 -10.06
N MET A 641 38.24 -18.61 -10.56
CA MET A 641 39.71 -18.60 -10.46
C MET A 641 40.30 -18.42 -11.86
N GLY A 642 40.40 -17.17 -12.30
CA GLY A 642 41.01 -16.82 -13.58
C GLY A 642 42.53 -16.97 -13.55
N THR A 643 43.17 -16.52 -14.63
CA THR A 643 44.63 -16.37 -14.69
C THR A 643 45.02 -15.00 -15.25
N GLU A 644 46.30 -14.64 -15.17
CA GLU A 644 46.82 -13.40 -15.74
C GLU A 644 46.50 -13.23 -17.24
N ASN A 645 46.44 -14.35 -18.00
CA ASN A 645 46.13 -14.32 -19.44
C ASN A 645 44.65 -14.57 -19.75
N GLU A 646 43.92 -15.15 -18.80
CA GLU A 646 42.52 -15.60 -18.96
C GLU A 646 41.74 -15.12 -17.74
N GLN A 647 41.63 -13.80 -17.60
CA GLN A 647 40.83 -13.17 -16.54
C GLN A 647 39.34 -13.46 -16.76
N ILE A 648 38.58 -13.53 -15.66
CA ILE A 648 37.13 -13.69 -15.70
C ILE A 648 36.51 -12.30 -15.65
N LEU A 649 35.68 -11.93 -16.62
CA LEU A 649 35.02 -10.63 -16.69
C LEU A 649 33.57 -10.74 -16.19
N PHE A 650 33.14 -9.84 -15.32
CA PHE A 650 31.76 -9.64 -14.90
C PHE A 650 31.32 -8.23 -15.27
N HIS A 651 30.29 -8.09 -16.10
CA HIS A 651 29.86 -6.76 -16.56
C HIS A 651 28.42 -6.72 -17.09
N SER A 652 27.89 -5.51 -17.23
CA SER A 652 26.68 -5.19 -18.01
C SER A 652 27.03 -4.41 -19.29
N GLU A 653 26.01 -4.06 -20.10
CA GLU A 653 26.11 -3.20 -21.29
C GLU A 653 26.68 -1.78 -21.01
N GLY A 654 26.61 -1.31 -19.76
CA GLY A 654 27.19 -0.03 -19.33
C GLY A 654 26.48 1.18 -19.91
N ILE A 655 25.18 1.05 -20.24
CA ILE A 655 24.38 2.13 -20.84
C ILE A 655 23.99 3.16 -19.78
N THR A 656 23.75 2.74 -18.54
CA THR A 656 23.52 3.64 -17.41
C THR A 656 24.53 3.40 -16.29
N LYS A 657 24.54 4.30 -15.30
CA LYS A 657 25.41 4.19 -14.15
C LYS A 657 24.81 3.13 -13.22
N TYR A 658 25.49 1.97 -13.08
CA TYR A 658 25.19 0.88 -12.12
C TYR A 658 24.08 -0.11 -12.55
N ASP A 659 24.18 -0.65 -13.77
CA ASP A 659 23.10 -1.47 -14.38
C ASP A 659 22.84 -2.82 -13.69
N TRP A 660 23.79 -3.33 -12.90
CA TRP A 660 23.63 -4.56 -12.12
C TRP A 660 24.14 -4.37 -10.69
N LYS A 661 23.63 -5.14 -9.72
CA LYS A 661 23.93 -4.87 -8.29
C LYS A 661 25.25 -5.46 -7.82
N GLY A 662 25.88 -6.32 -8.61
CA GLY A 662 27.13 -6.98 -8.27
C GLY A 662 26.96 -8.38 -7.67
N LEU A 663 28.04 -8.85 -7.04
CA LEU A 663 28.09 -10.11 -6.34
C LEU A 663 27.90 -9.90 -4.84
N VAL A 664 26.98 -10.63 -4.24
CA VAL A 664 26.70 -10.61 -2.80
C VAL A 664 27.07 -11.97 -2.18
N LEU A 665 27.89 -11.93 -1.14
CA LEU A 665 28.21 -13.07 -0.30
C LEU A 665 27.54 -12.90 1.06
N GLU A 666 26.61 -13.80 1.37
CA GLU A 666 25.91 -13.82 2.65
C GLU A 666 26.64 -14.70 3.67
N ASN A 667 26.31 -14.52 4.95
CA ASN A 667 26.98 -15.21 6.05
C ASN A 667 26.90 -16.75 5.90
N GLY A 668 28.07 -17.39 5.84
CA GLY A 668 28.22 -18.84 5.68
C GLY A 668 28.36 -19.33 4.24
N GLY A 669 28.29 -18.44 3.24
CA GLY A 669 28.65 -18.77 1.86
C GLY A 669 30.17 -18.80 1.65
N GLU A 670 30.62 -19.51 0.61
CA GLU A 670 32.02 -19.58 0.23
C GLU A 670 32.26 -18.94 -1.14
N ILE A 671 33.26 -18.06 -1.23
CA ILE A 671 33.68 -17.48 -2.49
C ILE A 671 35.19 -17.57 -2.67
N ASN A 672 35.61 -18.02 -3.85
CA ASN A 672 37.00 -18.04 -4.28
C ASN A 672 37.12 -17.20 -5.54
N LEU A 673 37.77 -16.03 -5.42
CA LEU A 673 37.99 -15.10 -6.51
C LEU A 673 39.49 -14.83 -6.70
N GLU A 674 39.98 -15.08 -7.91
CA GLU A 674 41.32 -14.67 -8.33
C GLU A 674 41.30 -14.28 -9.81
N TYR A 675 42.04 -13.23 -10.21
CA TYR A 675 42.09 -12.76 -11.59
C TYR A 675 40.69 -12.47 -12.19
N CYS A 676 39.83 -11.84 -11.38
CA CYS A 676 38.48 -11.42 -11.80
C CYS A 676 38.45 -9.91 -12.07
N PHE A 677 37.68 -9.51 -13.08
CA PHE A 677 37.47 -8.13 -13.48
C PHE A 677 35.99 -7.77 -13.39
N PHE A 678 35.66 -6.70 -12.68
CA PHE A 678 34.28 -6.23 -12.51
C PHE A 678 34.08 -4.86 -13.16
N LYS A 679 32.97 -4.71 -13.89
CA LYS A 679 32.55 -3.44 -14.50
C LYS A 679 31.08 -3.12 -14.30
N HIS A 680 30.78 -1.82 -14.23
CA HIS A 680 29.42 -1.25 -14.30
C HIS A 680 28.44 -1.73 -13.21
N ALA A 681 28.95 -2.31 -12.12
CA ALA A 681 28.13 -2.70 -10.98
C ALA A 681 27.82 -1.50 -10.07
N ASP A 682 26.72 -1.58 -9.32
CA ASP A 682 26.52 -0.73 -8.15
C ASP A 682 27.61 -1.05 -7.12
N THR A 683 27.57 -2.24 -6.49
CA THR A 683 28.67 -2.69 -5.63
C THR A 683 29.28 -3.95 -6.22
N ALA A 684 30.49 -3.88 -6.78
CA ALA A 684 31.07 -5.03 -7.48
C ALA A 684 31.13 -6.30 -6.61
N LEU A 685 31.55 -6.15 -5.35
CA LEU A 685 31.55 -7.24 -4.38
C LEU A 685 31.08 -6.76 -3.00
N LYS A 686 30.01 -7.35 -2.49
CA LYS A 686 29.46 -7.10 -1.16
C LYS A 686 29.54 -8.36 -0.31
N ILE A 687 30.19 -8.27 0.85
CA ILE A 687 30.44 -9.40 1.75
C ILE A 687 29.95 -9.05 3.15
N GLU A 688 29.06 -9.86 3.73
CA GLU A 688 28.49 -9.57 5.04
C GLU A 688 28.90 -10.58 6.11
N ASN A 689 29.64 -10.10 7.12
CA ASN A 689 30.00 -10.80 8.36
C ASN A 689 30.85 -12.05 8.15
N ILE A 690 31.92 -11.93 7.37
CA ILE A 690 32.81 -13.05 7.05
C ILE A 690 34.25 -12.73 7.43
N ASP A 691 34.91 -13.71 8.04
CA ASP A 691 36.31 -13.66 8.44
C ASP A 691 37.19 -14.51 7.51
N ASP A 692 38.51 -14.27 7.53
CA ASP A 692 39.53 -15.09 6.88
C ASP A 692 39.41 -15.22 5.33
N LYS A 693 38.93 -14.19 4.62
CA LYS A 693 38.89 -14.18 3.14
C LYS A 693 40.07 -13.45 2.51
N VAL A 694 40.52 -13.97 1.37
CA VAL A 694 41.58 -13.37 0.56
C VAL A 694 41.05 -13.05 -0.83
N PHE A 695 41.13 -11.77 -1.22
CA PHE A 695 40.80 -11.28 -2.55
C PHE A 695 42.08 -10.77 -3.20
N SER A 696 42.62 -11.56 -4.13
CA SER A 696 43.88 -11.24 -4.80
C SER A 696 43.70 -11.12 -6.30
N ASN A 697 44.47 -10.24 -6.93
CA ASN A 697 44.49 -10.07 -8.38
C ASN A 697 43.14 -9.63 -8.96
N ILE A 698 42.39 -8.79 -8.25
CA ILE A 698 41.08 -8.30 -8.70
C ILE A 698 41.24 -6.95 -9.39
N GLU A 699 40.55 -6.75 -10.51
CA GLU A 699 40.40 -5.44 -11.14
C GLU A 699 38.93 -4.99 -11.03
N ILE A 700 38.70 -3.72 -10.69
CA ILE A 700 37.37 -3.12 -10.66
C ILE A 700 37.42 -1.76 -11.34
N ASP A 701 36.54 -1.55 -12.31
CA ASP A 701 36.48 -0.34 -13.13
C ASP A 701 35.03 0.14 -13.27
N SER A 702 34.81 1.45 -13.13
CA SER A 702 33.53 2.09 -13.45
C SER A 702 32.32 1.54 -12.70
N CYS A 703 32.53 1.10 -11.45
CA CYS A 703 31.49 0.72 -10.50
C CYS A 703 31.20 1.85 -9.49
N ASN A 704 30.08 1.80 -8.76
CA ASN A 704 29.82 2.79 -7.68
C ASN A 704 30.78 2.55 -6.52
N VAL A 705 30.72 1.32 -6.04
CA VAL A 705 31.47 0.77 -4.91
C VAL A 705 32.25 -0.44 -5.39
N GLY A 706 33.53 -0.53 -5.04
CA GLY A 706 34.37 -1.67 -5.39
C GLY A 706 34.06 -2.88 -4.52
N ILE A 707 34.75 -2.98 -3.38
CA ILE A 707 34.48 -4.04 -2.41
C ILE A 707 33.95 -3.44 -1.11
N LYS A 708 32.80 -3.93 -0.67
CA LYS A 708 32.22 -3.63 0.65
C LYS A 708 32.23 -4.89 1.50
N PHE A 709 32.90 -4.87 2.66
CA PHE A 709 32.93 -6.05 3.52
C PHE A 709 32.86 -5.74 5.03
N SER A 710 32.18 -6.60 5.79
CA SER A 710 32.26 -6.62 7.25
C SER A 710 32.84 -7.95 7.75
N GLY A 711 33.72 -7.87 8.75
CA GLY A 711 34.38 -9.04 9.34
C GLY A 711 35.86 -8.78 9.65
N SER A 712 36.57 -9.79 10.11
CA SER A 712 37.95 -9.72 10.58
C SER A 712 38.88 -10.62 9.78
N ASP A 713 40.18 -10.35 9.83
CA ASP A 713 41.21 -11.20 9.20
C ASP A 713 41.08 -11.34 7.67
N ASN A 714 40.39 -10.41 7.01
CA ASN A 714 40.26 -10.39 5.57
C ASN A 714 41.45 -9.68 4.92
N MET A 715 41.84 -10.11 3.72
CA MET A 715 42.92 -9.52 2.94
C MET A 715 42.47 -9.16 1.52
N VAL A 716 42.75 -7.93 1.10
CA VAL A 716 42.70 -7.52 -0.31
C VAL A 716 44.13 -7.25 -0.77
N SER A 717 44.60 -8.01 -1.76
CA SER A 717 45.98 -7.93 -2.23
C SER A 717 46.11 -7.81 -3.74
N ASN A 718 47.18 -7.18 -4.21
CA ASN A 718 47.54 -7.09 -5.64
C ASN A 718 46.36 -6.71 -6.57
N SER A 719 45.50 -5.79 -6.14
CA SER A 719 44.23 -5.47 -6.81
C SER A 719 44.17 -4.02 -7.29
N GLN A 720 43.41 -3.75 -8.35
CA GLN A 720 43.31 -2.44 -8.98
C GLN A 720 41.87 -1.90 -8.96
N PHE A 721 41.73 -0.62 -8.62
CA PHE A 721 40.44 0.07 -8.47
C PHE A 721 40.47 1.38 -9.27
N LYS A 722 39.59 1.51 -10.28
CA LYS A 722 39.58 2.62 -11.24
C LYS A 722 38.21 3.25 -11.39
N TYR A 723 38.14 4.59 -11.32
CA TYR A 723 36.93 5.36 -11.63
C TYR A 723 35.69 5.03 -10.76
N LEU A 724 35.91 4.73 -9.47
CA LEU A 724 34.84 4.48 -8.50
C LEU A 724 34.55 5.71 -7.63
N ALA A 725 33.33 5.79 -7.09
CA ALA A 725 33.04 6.72 -6.00
C ALA A 725 33.69 6.25 -4.69
N THR A 726 33.56 4.95 -4.39
CA THR A 726 34.17 4.29 -3.23
C THR A 726 34.91 3.04 -3.70
N ASN A 727 36.23 3.00 -3.52
CA ASN A 727 37.01 1.81 -3.86
C ASN A 727 36.75 0.66 -2.88
N LEU A 728 36.82 0.96 -1.58
CA LEU A 728 36.69 -0.01 -0.51
C LEU A 728 35.91 0.59 0.66
N GLU A 729 34.96 -0.15 1.19
CA GLU A 729 34.28 0.17 2.45
C GLU A 729 34.34 -1.05 3.38
N PHE A 730 34.92 -0.90 4.57
CA PHE A 730 35.04 -2.05 5.47
C PHE A 730 35.04 -1.72 6.95
N CYS A 731 34.75 -2.73 7.77
CA CYS A 731 34.82 -2.70 9.22
C CYS A 731 35.40 -4.00 9.79
N GLY A 732 35.66 -4.03 11.10
CA GLY A 732 36.20 -5.20 11.80
C GLY A 732 37.70 -5.15 12.05
N ARG A 733 38.31 -6.29 12.42
CA ARG A 733 39.67 -6.34 13.01
C ARG A 733 40.67 -7.02 12.09
N ARG A 734 41.96 -6.65 12.16
CA ARG A 734 43.06 -7.34 11.45
C ARG A 734 42.86 -7.48 9.93
N ASN A 735 42.10 -6.57 9.32
CA ASN A 735 41.92 -6.56 7.88
C ASN A 735 43.16 -5.94 7.20
N VAL A 736 43.63 -6.54 6.12
CA VAL A 736 44.89 -6.17 5.43
C VAL A 736 44.61 -5.77 3.98
N ILE A 737 44.91 -4.52 3.62
CA ILE A 737 44.90 -4.06 2.24
C ILE A 737 46.36 -3.86 1.82
N THR A 738 46.85 -4.62 0.84
CA THR A 738 48.27 -4.59 0.46
C THR A 738 48.49 -4.65 -1.04
N GLU A 739 49.54 -4.02 -1.56
CA GLU A 739 49.93 -4.15 -2.98
C GLU A 739 48.84 -3.72 -3.96
N CYS A 740 47.90 -2.86 -3.53
CA CYS A 740 46.77 -2.43 -4.35
C CYS A 740 47.06 -1.10 -5.06
N SER A 741 46.35 -0.83 -6.16
CA SER A 741 46.41 0.46 -6.88
C SER A 741 45.03 1.10 -6.97
N PHE A 742 44.91 2.35 -6.53
CA PHE A 742 43.68 3.13 -6.49
C PHE A 742 43.81 4.36 -7.39
N PHE A 743 42.88 4.53 -8.33
CA PHE A 743 42.82 5.63 -9.28
C PHE A 743 41.52 6.43 -9.11
N GLY A 744 41.56 7.37 -8.17
CA GLY A 744 40.40 8.14 -7.68
C GLY A 744 39.58 7.39 -6.63
N GLY A 745 38.54 8.02 -6.11
CA GLY A 745 37.59 7.41 -5.18
C GLY A 745 38.09 7.29 -3.73
N LYS A 746 37.23 6.78 -2.85
CA LYS A 746 37.47 6.74 -1.39
C LYS A 746 37.70 5.32 -0.87
N ILE A 747 38.57 5.19 0.12
CA ILE A 747 38.60 4.04 1.03
C ILE A 747 38.01 4.48 2.35
N ILE A 748 37.01 3.77 2.84
CA ILE A 748 36.32 4.08 4.09
C ILE A 748 36.48 2.90 5.05
N ALA A 749 37.27 3.08 6.10
CA ALA A 749 37.33 2.13 7.20
C ALA A 749 36.50 2.68 8.37
N SER A 750 35.44 1.97 8.75
CA SER A 750 34.55 2.35 9.85
C SER A 750 34.63 1.33 10.99
N TYR A 751 34.59 1.76 12.26
CA TYR A 751 34.57 0.87 13.43
C TYR A 751 35.63 -0.25 13.39
N SER A 752 36.79 0.06 12.82
CA SER A 752 37.88 -0.91 12.67
C SER A 752 38.77 -0.82 13.90
N ASP A 753 38.65 -1.81 14.78
CA ASP A 753 39.41 -1.88 16.03
C ASP A 753 40.50 -2.93 15.95
N THR A 754 41.74 -2.58 16.26
CA THR A 754 42.87 -3.52 16.44
C THR A 754 43.49 -4.03 15.13
N LEU A 755 44.70 -3.54 14.80
CA LEU A 755 45.67 -4.15 13.88
C LEU A 755 45.26 -4.27 12.40
N SER A 756 44.21 -3.60 11.94
CA SER A 756 43.95 -3.47 10.50
C SER A 756 45.02 -2.58 9.83
N GLU A 757 45.43 -2.92 8.62
CA GLU A 757 46.50 -2.21 7.90
C GLU A 757 46.21 -1.95 6.42
N ILE A 758 46.70 -0.81 5.92
CA ILE A 758 46.83 -0.49 4.50
C ILE A 758 48.33 -0.28 4.22
N ARG A 759 48.92 -1.10 3.34
CA ARG A 759 50.34 -1.03 3.03
C ARG A 759 50.72 -1.30 1.59
N ASN A 760 51.95 -0.93 1.21
CA ASN A 760 52.54 -1.24 -0.09
C ASN A 760 51.65 -0.89 -1.29
N SER A 761 50.75 0.09 -1.14
CA SER A 761 49.72 0.41 -2.14
C SER A 761 49.96 1.77 -2.77
N ILE A 762 49.42 1.96 -3.97
CA ILE A 762 49.55 3.17 -4.77
C ILE A 762 48.19 3.87 -4.84
N PHE A 763 48.18 5.17 -4.58
CA PHE A 763 47.01 6.03 -4.60
C PHE A 763 47.24 7.17 -5.58
N SER A 764 46.31 7.40 -6.49
CA SER A 764 46.43 8.43 -7.53
C SER A 764 45.09 9.12 -7.81
N ASN A 765 45.10 10.22 -8.56
CA ASN A 765 43.90 10.93 -9.05
C ASN A 765 42.90 11.29 -7.95
N GLU A 766 43.35 11.93 -6.87
CA GLU A 766 42.48 12.37 -5.77
C GLU A 766 41.82 11.22 -5.00
N SER A 767 42.52 10.08 -4.89
CA SER A 767 42.13 9.02 -3.97
C SER A 767 42.21 9.50 -2.53
N MET A 768 41.35 8.98 -1.66
CA MET A 768 41.33 9.36 -0.25
C MET A 768 41.17 8.15 0.66
N ILE A 769 41.91 8.11 1.77
CA ILE A 769 41.65 7.18 2.87
C ILE A 769 40.93 7.93 3.99
N ILE A 770 39.76 7.44 4.38
CA ILE A 770 38.92 7.96 5.46
C ILE A 770 38.86 6.92 6.57
N LEU A 771 39.35 7.30 7.75
CA LEU A 771 39.21 6.51 8.97
C LEU A 771 38.09 7.11 9.84
N ARG A 772 36.95 6.41 9.93
CA ARG A 772 35.79 6.79 10.75
C ARG A 772 35.72 5.87 11.97
N ASP A 773 35.65 6.46 13.15
CA ASP A 773 35.51 5.72 14.42
C ASP A 773 36.43 4.47 14.55
N SER A 774 37.69 4.57 14.10
CA SER A 774 38.62 3.44 14.02
C SER A 774 39.87 3.63 14.90
N SER A 775 40.38 2.55 15.50
CA SER A 775 41.50 2.57 16.45
C SER A 775 42.55 1.49 16.16
N PHE A 776 43.84 1.80 16.42
CA PHE A 776 44.98 0.91 16.18
C PHE A 776 45.13 0.48 14.70
N PHE A 777 44.77 1.39 13.78
CA PHE A 777 44.90 1.19 12.34
C PHE A 777 46.30 1.58 11.87
N SER A 778 46.90 0.84 10.93
CA SER A 778 48.21 1.16 10.36
C SER A 778 48.11 1.54 8.88
N ILE A 779 48.66 2.69 8.50
CA ILE A 779 48.84 3.10 7.10
C ILE A 779 50.33 3.24 6.86
N ARG A 780 50.93 2.32 6.10
CA ARG A 780 52.39 2.26 5.97
C ARG A 780 52.93 1.92 4.60
N GLU A 781 54.08 2.46 4.23
CA GLU A 781 54.81 2.06 3.02
C GLU A 781 53.98 2.26 1.72
N ASN A 782 53.06 3.23 1.71
CA ASN A 782 52.24 3.55 0.54
C ASN A 782 52.80 4.74 -0.26
N VAL A 783 52.39 4.83 -1.53
CA VAL A 783 52.70 5.95 -2.42
C VAL A 783 51.41 6.69 -2.78
N PHE A 784 51.33 7.98 -2.48
CA PHE A 784 50.20 8.86 -2.79
C PHE A 784 50.62 9.90 -3.85
N GLN A 785 49.86 9.98 -4.94
CA GLN A 785 50.03 10.93 -6.03
C GLN A 785 48.76 11.78 -6.14
N ALA A 786 48.82 13.06 -5.79
CA ALA A 786 47.67 13.97 -5.73
C ALA A 786 46.47 13.37 -4.96
N SER A 787 46.73 12.74 -3.82
CA SER A 787 45.77 11.98 -3.01
C SER A 787 45.98 12.28 -1.51
N SER A 788 44.97 12.14 -0.66
CA SER A 788 45.04 12.56 0.76
C SER A 788 44.62 11.45 1.76
N ILE A 789 44.94 11.67 3.04
CA ILE A 789 44.47 10.86 4.17
C ILE A 789 43.73 11.76 5.14
N GLU A 790 42.50 11.41 5.50
CA GLU A 790 41.64 12.20 6.40
C GLU A 790 41.02 11.36 7.53
N PHE A 791 40.97 11.94 8.72
CA PHE A 791 40.16 11.44 9.84
C PHE A 791 38.91 12.31 9.98
N GLU A 792 37.72 11.73 9.88
CA GLU A 792 36.43 12.44 9.92
C GLU A 792 35.52 11.96 11.06
N LYS A 793 34.79 12.91 11.67
CA LYS A 793 33.57 12.75 12.50
C LYS A 793 33.65 11.63 13.55
N LEU A 794 34.28 11.92 14.68
CA LEU A 794 34.35 11.04 15.86
C LEU A 794 33.22 11.32 16.85
N GLU A 795 32.11 10.60 16.77
CA GLU A 795 31.17 10.50 17.89
C GLU A 795 31.67 9.40 18.83
N TYR A 796 32.36 9.80 19.89
CA TYR A 796 32.85 8.94 20.98
C TYR A 796 34.05 8.02 20.66
N ILE A 797 35.25 8.60 20.46
CA ILE A 797 36.50 7.85 20.68
C ILE A 797 37.36 8.53 21.75
N TYR A 798 37.62 7.76 22.82
CA TYR A 798 38.70 7.99 23.75
C TYR A 798 39.91 7.14 23.29
N GLY A 799 40.96 7.75 22.75
CA GLY A 799 42.30 7.15 22.71
C GLY A 799 42.69 6.33 21.47
N SER A 800 42.31 6.72 20.24
CA SER A 800 42.85 6.03 19.06
C SER A 800 44.38 6.23 18.93
N GLN A 801 45.10 5.12 18.71
CA GLN A 801 46.57 5.04 18.54
C GLN A 801 46.99 4.64 17.11
N SER A 802 46.23 5.06 16.10
CA SER A 802 46.53 4.71 14.70
C SER A 802 47.89 5.26 14.25
N THR A 803 48.60 4.51 13.40
CA THR A 803 49.96 4.83 12.96
C THR A 803 50.02 5.07 11.46
N ILE A 804 50.59 6.20 11.05
CA ILE A 804 50.87 6.56 9.65
C ILE A 804 52.39 6.63 9.50
N VAL A 805 53.01 5.67 8.80
CA VAL A 805 54.47 5.53 8.80
C VAL A 805 55.09 5.17 7.44
N ASN A 806 56.23 5.80 7.11
CA ASN A 806 56.99 5.51 5.89
C ASN A 806 56.18 5.67 4.57
N ASN A 807 55.20 6.58 4.52
CA ASN A 807 54.46 6.86 3.29
C ASN A 807 55.16 7.96 2.47
N LEU A 808 55.07 7.85 1.15
CA LEU A 808 55.51 8.87 0.19
C LEU A 808 54.28 9.57 -0.40
N MET A 809 54.13 10.87 -0.19
CA MET A 809 53.01 11.67 -0.67
C MET A 809 53.51 12.81 -1.57
N ILE A 810 52.99 12.91 -2.79
CA ILE A 810 53.34 13.90 -3.81
C ILE A 810 52.05 14.44 -4.45
N GLY A 811 51.60 15.66 -4.15
CA GLY A 811 50.28 16.14 -4.61
C GLY A 811 50.24 17.64 -4.89
N SER A 812 49.12 18.19 -5.40
CA SER A 812 49.07 19.60 -5.83
C SER A 812 47.78 20.39 -5.54
N GLN A 813 46.75 19.84 -4.88
CA GLN A 813 45.44 20.52 -4.80
C GLN A 813 44.71 20.62 -3.43
N GLN A 814 44.90 19.73 -2.44
CA GLN A 814 44.34 19.87 -1.07
C GLN A 814 45.07 18.94 -0.07
N GLY A 815 45.03 19.23 1.24
CA GLY A 815 45.97 18.78 2.29
C GLY A 815 46.40 17.29 2.34
N GLY A 816 47.63 17.02 2.79
CA GLY A 816 48.25 15.70 2.83
C GLY A 816 47.64 14.76 3.89
N ILE A 817 47.93 15.01 5.17
CA ILE A 817 47.35 14.26 6.30
C ILE A 817 46.50 15.20 7.14
N GLY A 818 45.18 14.96 7.15
CA GLY A 818 44.20 15.76 7.86
C GLY A 818 43.59 15.06 9.07
N ILE A 819 43.57 15.75 10.22
CA ILE A 819 42.85 15.33 11.42
C ILE A 819 41.70 16.31 11.65
N ASP A 820 40.45 15.93 11.39
CA ASP A 820 39.28 16.80 11.57
C ASP A 820 38.30 16.24 12.63
N LEU A 821 38.27 16.90 13.80
CA LEU A 821 37.63 16.38 15.02
C LEU A 821 36.54 17.30 15.54
N PRO A 822 35.38 16.76 15.99
CA PRO A 822 34.44 17.51 16.80
C PRO A 822 35.05 17.89 18.17
N ARG A 823 34.53 18.94 18.82
CA ARG A 823 35.08 19.56 20.06
C ARG A 823 35.36 18.61 21.24
N TYR A 824 34.86 17.37 21.23
CA TYR A 824 34.89 16.43 22.36
C TYR A 824 35.69 15.13 22.11
N ALA A 825 36.28 14.92 20.93
CA ALA A 825 37.01 13.69 20.62
C ALA A 825 38.51 13.80 20.94
N ILE A 826 39.12 12.75 21.52
CA ILE A 826 40.57 12.69 21.82
C ILE A 826 41.21 11.56 21.03
N ILE A 827 42.09 11.92 20.08
CA ILE A 827 42.93 10.96 19.35
C ILE A 827 44.41 11.32 19.48
N ASN A 828 45.26 10.28 19.47
CA ASN A 828 46.72 10.39 19.57
C ASN A 828 47.40 9.57 18.45
N PRO A 829 47.23 9.95 17.18
CA PRO A 829 47.85 9.25 16.07
C PRO A 829 49.39 9.40 16.11
N SER A 830 50.09 8.39 15.62
CA SER A 830 51.55 8.41 15.40
C SER A 830 51.86 8.62 13.93
N ILE A 831 52.38 9.78 13.55
CA ILE A 831 52.76 10.15 12.17
C ILE A 831 54.29 10.19 12.10
N ILE A 832 54.91 9.18 11.49
CA ILE A 832 56.36 8.95 11.61
C ILE A 832 57.01 8.70 10.24
N ASN A 833 58.16 9.31 9.94
CA ASN A 833 58.97 9.02 8.74
C ASN A 833 58.22 9.15 7.39
N ASN A 834 57.21 10.00 7.28
CA ASN A 834 56.52 10.24 6.00
C ASN A 834 57.22 11.34 5.21
N THR A 835 57.22 11.24 3.88
CA THR A 835 57.69 12.31 2.98
C THR A 835 56.47 12.91 2.28
N ILE A 836 56.19 14.19 2.51
CA ILE A 836 55.02 14.91 1.97
C ILE A 836 55.50 16.09 1.14
N SER A 837 55.15 16.13 -0.14
CA SER A 837 55.65 17.12 -1.09
C SER A 837 54.57 17.72 -1.98
N ASN A 838 54.69 19.02 -2.26
CA ASN A 838 53.86 19.84 -3.16
C ASN A 838 52.39 20.04 -2.74
N TYR A 839 51.99 19.63 -1.52
CA TYR A 839 50.64 19.88 -0.97
C TYR A 839 50.45 21.33 -0.48
N GLU A 840 49.19 21.79 -0.45
CA GLU A 840 48.80 23.09 0.14
C GLU A 840 48.99 23.10 1.68
N PHE A 841 48.59 22.00 2.33
CA PHE A 841 48.78 21.75 3.77
C PHE A 841 49.49 20.39 3.93
N GLY A 842 50.59 20.31 4.69
CA GLY A 842 51.33 19.06 4.88
C GLY A 842 50.63 18.11 5.86
N ILE A 843 50.64 18.49 7.13
CA ILE A 843 49.88 17.83 8.21
C ILE A 843 49.04 18.92 8.88
N TYR A 844 47.74 18.71 9.02
CA TYR A 844 46.85 19.68 9.69
C TYR A 844 45.93 19.00 10.70
N CYS A 845 45.59 19.76 11.76
CA CYS A 845 44.68 19.32 12.82
C CYS A 845 43.60 20.39 13.06
N ARG A 846 42.32 20.02 12.99
CA ARG A 846 41.17 20.85 13.35
C ARG A 846 40.42 20.17 14.51
N GLY A 847 40.35 20.81 15.68
CA GLY A 847 39.69 20.27 16.88
C GLY A 847 40.63 19.95 18.07
N ASN A 848 40.08 19.43 19.18
CA ASN A 848 40.82 19.16 20.43
C ASN A 848 41.61 17.83 20.37
N THR A 849 42.83 17.82 19.81
CA THR A 849 43.76 16.68 19.95
C THR A 849 44.51 16.75 21.28
N SER A 850 44.71 15.63 22.00
CA SER A 850 45.42 15.69 23.28
C SER A 850 46.94 15.56 23.19
N GLN A 851 47.49 14.83 22.18
CA GLN A 851 48.93 14.60 21.93
C GLN A 851 49.19 13.71 20.68
N PRO A 852 49.15 14.22 19.44
CA PRO A 852 49.67 13.45 18.29
C PRO A 852 51.20 13.29 18.38
N LEU A 853 51.74 12.11 18.05
CA LEU A 853 53.19 11.89 17.94
C LEU A 853 53.62 12.12 16.49
N ILE A 854 54.23 13.27 16.21
CA ILE A 854 54.75 13.62 14.89
C ILE A 854 56.28 13.56 14.94
N LYS A 855 56.91 12.63 14.21
CA LYS A 855 58.37 12.41 14.30
C LYS A 855 59.00 12.12 12.94
N ASN A 856 60.13 12.75 12.63
CA ASN A 856 60.95 12.49 11.43
C ASN A 856 60.21 12.57 10.08
N ASN A 857 59.14 13.37 9.98
CA ASN A 857 58.46 13.60 8.70
C ASN A 857 59.22 14.68 7.91
N ILE A 858 59.30 14.51 6.60
CA ILE A 858 59.91 15.47 5.67
C ILE A 858 58.79 16.17 4.90
N LEU A 859 58.73 17.50 4.99
CA LEU A 859 57.70 18.32 4.34
C LEU A 859 58.33 19.26 3.31
N TYR A 860 57.99 19.10 2.03
CA TYR A 860 58.36 19.99 0.92
C TYR A 860 57.13 20.70 0.38
N LEU A 861 56.71 21.82 0.99
CA LEU A 861 55.43 22.48 0.68
C LEU A 861 55.56 23.57 -0.40
N ASN A 862 54.44 23.92 -1.04
CA ASN A 862 54.43 24.99 -2.05
C ASN A 862 54.65 26.38 -1.41
N GLU A 863 55.41 27.26 -2.08
CA GLU A 863 55.84 28.59 -1.56
C GLU A 863 54.70 29.54 -1.13
N LYS A 864 53.43 29.26 -1.49
CA LYS A 864 52.29 30.12 -1.20
C LYS A 864 51.69 29.97 0.22
N THR A 865 52.02 28.93 0.98
CA THR A 865 51.33 28.59 2.26
C THR A 865 52.26 28.34 3.45
N ALA A 866 53.56 28.66 3.35
CA ALA A 866 54.45 28.64 4.50
C ALA A 866 54.10 29.79 5.47
N ASP A 867 53.22 29.51 6.43
CA ASP A 867 53.01 30.37 7.59
C ASP A 867 54.19 30.26 8.58
N GLU A 868 54.17 31.07 9.64
CA GLU A 868 55.19 31.08 10.70
C GLU A 868 55.33 29.74 11.47
N ASN A 869 54.48 28.75 11.16
CA ASN A 869 54.49 27.39 11.71
C ASN A 869 55.00 26.33 10.72
N GLY A 870 55.51 26.71 9.55
CA GLY A 870 56.15 25.79 8.61
C GLY A 870 55.20 24.77 7.97
N GLY A 871 53.91 25.11 7.84
CA GLY A 871 52.90 24.25 7.23
C GLY A 871 52.22 23.25 8.16
N LEU A 872 52.29 23.50 9.47
CA LEU A 872 51.45 22.90 10.50
C LEU A 872 50.36 23.89 10.91
N TYR A 873 49.09 23.53 10.73
CA TYR A 873 47.94 24.36 11.13
C TYR A 873 47.14 23.69 12.25
N GLY A 874 46.86 24.42 13.33
CA GLY A 874 46.07 23.94 14.47
C GLY A 874 45.27 25.05 15.19
N GLU A 875 43.97 24.85 15.37
CA GLU A 875 43.15 25.66 16.29
C GLU A 875 43.04 24.94 17.65
N GLY A 876 43.88 25.30 18.62
CA GLY A 876 43.81 24.74 19.98
C GLY A 876 45.15 24.73 20.73
N SER A 877 45.08 24.79 22.06
CA SER A 877 46.24 24.90 22.96
C SER A 877 46.92 23.54 23.20
N ALA A 878 47.68 23.01 22.24
CA ALA A 878 48.81 22.08 22.45
C ALA A 878 49.45 21.61 21.13
N ILE A 879 50.42 22.36 20.60
CA ILE A 879 51.44 21.81 19.70
C ILE A 879 52.78 22.03 20.42
N TYR A 880 53.35 20.97 20.99
CA TYR A 880 54.70 21.01 21.60
C TYR A 880 55.74 20.46 20.62
N ASN A 881 56.82 21.21 20.51
CA ASN A 881 57.96 21.09 19.60
C ASN A 881 58.69 19.74 19.68
N ASP A 882 58.99 19.18 18.50
CA ASP A 882 60.31 18.64 18.14
C ASP A 882 60.36 18.43 16.61
N ILE A 883 60.64 19.50 15.86
CA ILE A 883 60.94 19.45 14.41
C ILE A 883 62.42 19.84 14.25
N PHE A 884 63.24 18.94 13.71
CA PHE A 884 64.57 19.26 13.19
C PHE A 884 64.59 19.06 11.68
N ASN A 885 65.28 19.99 11.01
CA ASN A 885 65.59 20.14 9.57
C ASN A 885 64.52 20.74 8.66
N LEU A 886 64.35 22.06 8.79
CA LEU A 886 64.14 22.95 7.65
C LEU A 886 65.47 23.12 6.91
N ASP A 887 65.83 22.19 6.02
CA ASP A 887 66.90 22.46 5.05
C ASP A 887 66.31 23.26 3.88
N GLN A 888 66.97 24.38 3.60
CA GLN A 888 66.76 25.30 2.47
C GLN A 888 66.64 24.55 1.14
N PRO A 889 65.96 25.13 0.12
CA PRO A 889 65.71 24.46 -1.16
C PRO A 889 67.02 23.98 -1.77
N ILE A 890 67.13 22.67 -1.98
CA ILE A 890 68.14 22.13 -2.89
C ILE A 890 67.74 22.63 -4.27
N GLY A 891 68.52 23.56 -4.81
CA GLY A 891 68.41 23.96 -6.19
C GLY A 891 68.44 22.73 -7.07
N LEU A 892 67.37 22.54 -7.85
CA LEU A 892 67.37 21.69 -9.02
C LEU A 892 68.44 22.23 -9.98
N ASP A 893 69.65 21.68 -9.90
CA ASP A 893 70.58 21.72 -11.02
C ASP A 893 69.99 20.83 -12.11
N THR A 894 69.72 21.45 -13.25
CA THR A 894 69.13 20.83 -14.43
C THR A 894 70.18 19.97 -15.13
N THR A 895 70.15 18.66 -14.92
CA THR A 895 70.57 17.63 -15.90
C THR A 895 69.82 16.33 -15.68
#